data_AF-A0A6G1DXM0-F1
#
_entry.id   AF-A0A6G1DXM0-F1
#
_cell.length_a   1.000
_cell.length_b   1.000
_cell.length_c   1.000
_cell.angle_alpha   90.00
_cell.angle_beta   90.00
_cell.angle_gamma   90.00
#
_symmetry.space_group_name_H-M   'P 1'
#
loop_
_entity.id
_entity.type
_entity.pdbx_description
1 polymer ?
#
loop_
_entity_poly.entity_id
_entity_poly.type
_entity_poly.pdbx_seq_one_letter_code
_entity_poly.pdbx_strand_id
1 'polypeptide(L)'
;MRTEPNLLEFIGADAVFLDTTYCNPKFTFPSQEESLDYVVNTIKWVKEESGAAGEPMLCLIATYVVGKERILLEVARRCGCKIHVDSRKMEILTVLGIGGENGIFTEDAAATDVHVTGWNILGETWPYFRPNFVKMKEIMLERGYNKAVGFVPTGWMYETKKEGFAVRAKDSLEIHLVPYSEHSSYDELRDYVKFLHPKWVIPTVGLEGGKLDGKEAFALQKHFAGLVDETANKQEFLMAFHRRSTNSTLDPEDAVTRLSQQEGKVQEGEEATLLPAISSAFEQSDGFPEKITMEMKKELSDFLPSWVSQDLILDLLIKSGGDVVQAATDFFEKERDFFEEANVSNSETPKSEIDLTFDNGSSADAGSQQEVPLFSQKPMDHSGKLLNLNAMKMKSNLSKRERKRGSKSSDKPKKKGRSTASKPSTESSGRKQSTITNYFARTTTAASKSDTSDKVTVDANQNNVKNGDQFTDVVESEKQSVSQLLQIVDGGMSRESAISLLEKAKGDVNVAVDIFYSKTDNSNVLENDKNIVTQNSENEMTDKSSNTGMLRNSSESTPKIPNLCVQSYVAQSDSVSISLPIENYLPIEHACWTAGQSAPYLHLARTFDLVEREKGKIKTTAILCNMFRSLLALSPDDVLPAVYLCTNKISPDHENIELNIGGSLVVSALEEALGSSKSKIHEMYKTYGDLGDVAQECRQNQMLLAPPRALSIRDVFSTLRKLSAISGSGSTGRRKVLVLHLIRSCREMEMKFLVRTLVRNLRIGVMMKTILPALAHSVVIDGKYSKSPVLSLEGIKLQLQELSTEVAEAYNVIPNLDLLIPSLLREGAAFSASSLEMVPGTPIPPMLARITNGLTQSLKLFHGRAFTCEYKYDGQRAQIHRSNDGSVQIFSRQMKESTSRFPDLVNMIKELCSIESSFILDAEVVGIDRKKGNKLMSFQELSSRERGSKHSSIAIQNIKVDICVFVFDIMFCNGQRLLNCPLRQRRKYIHDLFQEKPGHFELAQQLTVEADEASVDNSTTLDRMNTFFKMACQSSCEGIMLKTLDVDAGYSASKRCDSWLKVKRDYVEGLGDSLDLVPIGAWYGNGRKAGWFSPFLMACYNPEYEEFQSVCRVMSGFSDEFYKEV
;
A
#
# COMPACT_ATOMS: atom_id res chain seq x y z
N MET A 1 -27.54 27.49 -15.42
CA MET A 1 -27.76 27.15 -13.98
C MET A 1 -28.87 28.00 -13.38
N ARG A 2 -28.61 29.10 -12.66
CA ARG A 2 -29.66 29.88 -11.94
C ARG A 2 -30.77 30.50 -12.81
N THR A 3 -30.60 30.49 -14.13
CA THR A 3 -31.52 31.01 -15.16
C THR A 3 -32.28 29.91 -15.91
N GLU A 4 -31.99 28.63 -15.66
CA GLU A 4 -32.63 27.51 -16.34
C GLU A 4 -33.89 27.07 -15.58
N PRO A 5 -35.10 27.21 -16.14
CA PRO A 5 -36.34 26.87 -15.42
C PRO A 5 -36.34 25.42 -14.94
N ASN A 6 -35.93 24.51 -15.83
CA ASN A 6 -35.91 23.06 -15.58
C ASN A 6 -34.94 22.64 -14.48
N LEU A 7 -33.96 23.47 -14.09
CA LEU A 7 -33.04 23.17 -12.97
C LEU A 7 -33.54 23.67 -11.61
N LEU A 8 -34.55 24.55 -11.59
CA LEU A 8 -35.17 25.02 -10.34
C LEU A 8 -36.05 23.93 -9.70
N GLU A 9 -36.59 23.02 -10.51
CA GLU A 9 -37.42 21.89 -10.07
C GLU A 9 -36.64 20.82 -9.27
N PHE A 10 -35.30 20.84 -9.34
CA PHE A 10 -34.42 19.87 -8.66
C PHE A 10 -33.74 20.41 -7.39
N ILE A 11 -34.15 21.58 -6.90
CA ILE A 11 -33.67 22.11 -5.62
C ILE A 11 -34.28 21.27 -4.49
N GLY A 12 -33.44 20.68 -3.63
CA GLY A 12 -33.82 19.73 -2.59
C GLY A 12 -33.88 18.27 -3.02
N ALA A 13 -33.37 17.92 -4.21
CA ALA A 13 -33.42 16.55 -4.75
C ALA A 13 -32.77 15.50 -3.83
N ASP A 14 -33.32 14.28 -3.81
CA ASP A 14 -32.83 13.20 -2.95
C ASP A 14 -31.39 12.80 -3.24
N ALA A 15 -30.99 12.70 -4.52
CA ALA A 15 -29.63 12.37 -4.90
C ALA A 15 -29.20 13.07 -6.20
N VAL A 16 -27.94 13.51 -6.24
CA VAL A 16 -27.30 14.04 -7.46
C VAL A 16 -26.07 13.19 -7.81
N PHE A 17 -26.08 12.64 -9.02
CA PHE A 17 -24.97 11.87 -9.59
C PHE A 17 -24.00 12.83 -10.28
N LEU A 18 -22.73 12.86 -9.84
CA LEU A 18 -21.73 13.81 -10.35
C LEU A 18 -20.50 13.13 -10.94
N ASP A 19 -20.12 13.57 -12.14
CA ASP A 19 -18.77 13.41 -12.65
C ASP A 19 -17.80 14.12 -11.71
N THR A 20 -16.98 13.32 -11.05
CA THR A 20 -16.07 13.74 -9.98
C THR A 20 -14.62 13.74 -10.43
N THR A 21 -14.36 13.72 -11.75
CA THR A 21 -13.02 13.71 -12.37
C THR A 21 -12.08 14.78 -11.79
N TYR A 22 -12.59 15.99 -11.53
CA TYR A 22 -11.83 17.10 -10.94
C TYR A 22 -12.26 17.45 -9.51
N CYS A 23 -12.83 16.49 -8.76
CA CYS A 23 -13.21 16.68 -7.35
C CYS A 23 -11.99 16.67 -6.41
N ASN A 24 -11.12 17.68 -6.55
CA ASN A 24 -10.02 17.95 -5.64
C ASN A 24 -9.65 19.45 -5.65
N PRO A 25 -9.37 20.10 -4.50
CA PRO A 25 -9.05 21.54 -4.42
C PRO A 25 -7.87 22.06 -5.26
N LYS A 26 -7.04 21.18 -5.83
CA LYS A 26 -5.97 21.55 -6.77
C LYS A 26 -6.46 21.82 -8.19
N PHE A 27 -7.69 21.42 -8.52
CA PHE A 27 -8.29 21.51 -9.85
C PHE A 27 -9.28 22.68 -9.94
N THR A 28 -8.80 23.86 -9.58
CA THR A 28 -9.48 25.14 -9.78
C THR A 28 -8.92 25.76 -11.07
N PHE A 29 -9.76 25.97 -12.07
CA PHE A 29 -9.37 26.46 -13.40
C PHE A 29 -9.96 27.87 -13.63
N PRO A 30 -9.36 28.70 -14.51
CA PRO A 30 -10.09 29.82 -15.10
C PRO A 30 -11.32 29.30 -15.85
N SER A 31 -12.28 30.17 -16.13
CA SER A 31 -13.45 29.81 -16.93
C SER A 31 -13.04 29.35 -18.33
N GLN A 32 -13.94 28.58 -18.98
CA GLN A 32 -13.79 28.26 -20.40
C GLN A 32 -13.64 29.53 -21.24
N GLU A 33 -14.31 30.63 -20.88
CA GLU A 33 -14.32 31.88 -21.63
C GLU A 33 -12.98 32.63 -21.54
N GLU A 34 -12.43 32.81 -20.33
CA GLU A 34 -11.08 33.40 -20.14
C GLU A 34 -9.99 32.59 -20.86
N SER A 35 -10.14 31.26 -20.89
CA SER A 35 -9.24 30.37 -21.62
C SER A 35 -9.35 30.53 -23.14
N LEU A 36 -10.56 30.76 -23.65
CA LEU A 36 -10.82 31.00 -25.08
C LEU A 36 -10.30 32.37 -25.50
N ASP A 37 -10.56 33.41 -24.70
CA ASP A 37 -10.03 34.76 -24.96
C ASP A 37 -8.50 34.79 -24.90
N TYR A 38 -7.87 34.07 -23.97
CA TYR A 38 -6.41 33.94 -23.96
C TYR A 38 -5.87 33.35 -25.28
N VAL A 39 -6.44 32.24 -25.75
CA VAL A 39 -6.02 31.59 -27.02
C VAL A 39 -6.28 32.52 -28.21
N VAL A 40 -7.48 33.09 -28.31
CA VAL A 40 -7.89 33.98 -29.42
C VAL A 40 -7.04 35.25 -29.48
N ASN A 41 -6.82 35.91 -28.35
CA ASN A 41 -6.06 37.15 -28.30
C ASN A 41 -4.57 36.89 -28.54
N THR A 42 -4.03 35.76 -28.08
CA THR A 42 -2.65 35.33 -28.42
C THR A 42 -2.53 35.08 -29.94
N ILE A 43 -3.46 34.35 -30.55
CA ILE A 43 -3.43 34.07 -32.00
C ILE A 43 -3.51 35.37 -32.82
N LYS A 44 -4.35 36.33 -32.41
CA LYS A 44 -4.43 37.65 -33.07
C LYS A 44 -3.13 38.44 -32.92
N TRP A 45 -2.64 38.59 -31.70
CA TRP A 45 -1.42 39.34 -31.41
C TRP A 45 -0.19 38.80 -32.16
N VAL A 46 0.01 37.48 -32.18
CA VAL A 46 1.14 36.90 -32.94
C VAL A 46 0.93 37.01 -34.46
N LYS A 47 -0.31 36.97 -34.97
CA LYS A 47 -0.57 37.25 -36.40
C LYS A 47 -0.29 38.70 -36.78
N GLU A 48 -0.59 39.65 -35.91
CA GLU A 48 -0.28 41.08 -36.11
C GLU A 48 1.24 41.33 -36.06
N GLU A 49 1.95 40.72 -35.11
CA GLU A 49 3.43 40.72 -35.03
C GLU A 49 4.07 40.09 -36.28
N SER A 50 3.64 38.88 -36.65
CA SER A 50 4.09 38.13 -37.85
C SER A 50 3.86 38.92 -39.14
N GLY A 51 2.69 39.53 -39.28
CA GLY A 51 2.34 40.37 -40.43
C GLY A 51 3.17 41.66 -40.53
N ALA A 52 3.55 42.25 -39.40
CA ALA A 52 4.44 43.41 -39.36
C ALA A 52 5.91 43.06 -39.65
N ALA A 53 6.37 41.87 -39.23
CA ALA A 53 7.73 41.37 -39.47
C ALA A 53 7.93 40.77 -40.88
N GLY A 54 6.84 40.32 -41.53
CA GLY A 54 6.91 39.62 -42.82
C GLY A 54 7.33 38.14 -42.70
N GLU A 55 7.35 37.59 -41.49
CA GLU A 55 7.73 36.19 -41.23
C GLU A 55 6.49 35.30 -41.09
N PRO A 56 6.28 34.27 -41.92
CA PRO A 56 5.09 33.41 -41.82
C PRO A 56 5.10 32.60 -40.51
N MET A 57 3.97 32.64 -39.78
CA MET A 57 3.79 31.97 -38.48
C MET A 57 2.74 30.85 -38.55
N LEU A 58 3.04 29.70 -37.92
CA LEU A 58 2.17 28.52 -37.84
C LEU A 58 1.55 28.36 -36.45
N CYS A 59 0.22 28.35 -36.36
CA CYS A 59 -0.50 28.04 -35.13
C CYS A 59 -0.89 26.54 -35.07
N LEU A 60 -0.53 25.87 -33.98
CA LEU A 60 -0.83 24.45 -33.74
C LEU A 60 -1.74 24.29 -32.51
N ILE A 61 -2.97 23.80 -32.68
CA ILE A 61 -3.89 23.54 -31.56
C ILE A 61 -3.95 22.03 -31.28
N ALA A 62 -3.41 21.61 -30.15
CA ALA A 62 -3.49 20.21 -29.73
C ALA A 62 -4.91 19.84 -29.27
N THR A 63 -5.46 18.74 -29.79
CA THR A 63 -6.77 18.22 -29.37
C THR A 63 -6.74 16.71 -29.10
N TYR A 64 -7.83 16.21 -28.51
CA TYR A 64 -8.07 14.78 -28.39
C TYR A 64 -8.84 14.26 -29.62
N VAL A 65 -9.01 12.93 -29.73
CA VAL A 65 -9.82 12.30 -30.78
C VAL A 65 -11.23 12.90 -30.80
N VAL A 66 -11.85 13.02 -29.62
CA VAL A 66 -13.07 13.81 -29.36
C VAL A 66 -12.80 14.67 -28.12
N GLY A 67 -13.21 15.94 -28.15
CA GLY A 67 -13.00 16.93 -27.10
C GLY A 67 -12.14 18.10 -27.56
N LYS A 68 -12.43 19.31 -27.03
CA LYS A 68 -11.84 20.63 -27.36
C LYS A 68 -12.37 21.29 -28.63
N GLU A 69 -13.43 20.78 -29.25
CA GLU A 69 -14.03 21.35 -30.45
C GLU A 69 -14.55 22.79 -30.25
N ARG A 70 -14.99 23.16 -29.03
CA ARG A 70 -15.37 24.55 -28.69
C ARG A 70 -14.22 25.54 -28.94
N ILE A 71 -12.97 25.16 -28.64
CA ILE A 71 -11.80 26.01 -28.88
C ILE A 71 -11.61 26.22 -30.39
N LEU A 72 -11.75 25.16 -31.19
CA LEU A 72 -11.58 25.25 -32.64
C LEU A 72 -12.65 26.16 -33.26
N LEU A 73 -13.93 25.90 -32.95
CA LEU A 73 -15.05 26.70 -33.45
C LEU A 73 -14.90 28.18 -33.10
N GLU A 74 -14.48 28.48 -31.87
CA GLU A 74 -14.40 29.87 -31.40
C GLU A 74 -13.12 30.59 -31.86
N VAL A 75 -12.00 29.88 -32.06
CA VAL A 75 -10.82 30.43 -32.75
C VAL A 75 -11.18 30.79 -34.19
N ALA A 76 -11.83 29.88 -34.93
CA ALA A 76 -12.28 30.18 -36.30
C ALA A 76 -13.24 31.39 -36.33
N ARG A 77 -14.22 31.43 -35.42
CA ARG A 77 -15.24 32.49 -35.34
C ARG A 77 -14.67 33.85 -34.93
N ARG A 78 -13.79 33.91 -33.91
CA ARG A 78 -13.21 35.18 -33.42
C ARG A 78 -12.01 35.66 -34.23
N CYS A 79 -11.28 34.78 -34.92
CA CYS A 79 -10.11 35.13 -35.73
C CYS A 79 -10.40 35.21 -37.25
N GLY A 80 -11.59 34.78 -37.70
CA GLY A 80 -12.02 34.90 -39.10
C GLY A 80 -11.28 33.96 -40.08
N CYS A 81 -10.68 32.88 -39.59
CA CYS A 81 -9.86 31.95 -40.37
C CYS A 81 -10.46 30.54 -40.41
N LYS A 82 -10.16 29.78 -41.46
CA LYS A 82 -10.40 28.33 -41.48
C LYS A 82 -9.45 27.61 -40.53
N ILE A 83 -9.77 26.38 -40.16
CA ILE A 83 -8.91 25.51 -39.36
C ILE A 83 -8.60 24.22 -40.12
N HIS A 84 -7.32 23.90 -40.26
CA HIS A 84 -6.87 22.68 -40.90
C HIS A 84 -6.98 21.49 -39.94
N VAL A 85 -7.52 20.39 -40.42
CA VAL A 85 -7.66 19.11 -39.73
C VAL A 85 -7.21 17.97 -40.64
N ASP A 86 -6.75 16.85 -40.09
CA ASP A 86 -6.57 15.64 -40.87
C ASP A 86 -7.93 14.98 -41.23
N SER A 87 -7.95 14.12 -42.24
CA SER A 87 -9.16 13.45 -42.73
C SER A 87 -9.91 12.69 -41.64
N ARG A 88 -9.19 12.10 -40.68
CA ARG A 88 -9.79 11.33 -39.57
C ARG A 88 -10.48 12.25 -38.56
N LYS A 89 -9.90 13.43 -38.26
CA LYS A 89 -10.57 14.44 -37.45
C LYS A 89 -11.72 15.10 -38.22
N MET A 90 -11.61 15.26 -39.55
CA MET A 90 -12.71 15.73 -40.40
C MET A 90 -13.92 14.76 -40.38
N GLU A 91 -13.71 13.45 -40.50
CA GLU A 91 -14.75 12.43 -40.32
C GLU A 91 -15.45 12.57 -38.96
N ILE A 92 -14.67 12.69 -37.87
CA ILE A 92 -15.20 12.84 -36.52
C ILE A 92 -16.02 14.13 -36.37
N LEU A 93 -15.51 15.27 -36.85
CA LEU A 93 -16.23 16.55 -36.83
C LEU A 93 -17.53 16.48 -37.66
N THR A 94 -17.53 15.71 -38.75
CA THR A 94 -18.72 15.49 -39.59
C THR A 94 -19.76 14.64 -38.86
N VAL A 95 -19.36 13.58 -38.16
CA VAL A 95 -20.25 12.78 -37.29
C VAL A 95 -20.80 13.60 -36.11
N LEU A 96 -20.03 14.57 -35.60
CA LEU A 96 -20.46 15.55 -34.60
C LEU A 96 -21.33 16.70 -35.16
N GLY A 97 -21.68 16.68 -36.45
CA GLY A 97 -22.54 17.69 -37.09
C GLY A 97 -21.88 19.05 -37.34
N ILE A 98 -20.56 19.17 -37.20
CA ILE A 98 -19.82 20.44 -37.27
C ILE A 98 -18.73 20.50 -38.36
N GLY A 99 -18.41 19.37 -39.01
CA GLY A 99 -17.36 19.28 -40.02
C GLY A 99 -17.75 19.81 -41.41
N GLY A 100 -18.96 19.50 -41.89
CA GLY A 100 -19.32 19.66 -43.29
C GLY A 100 -19.89 21.02 -43.72
N GLU A 101 -20.90 21.53 -43.00
CA GLU A 101 -21.82 22.53 -43.60
C GLU A 101 -21.40 23.99 -43.43
N ASN A 102 -20.57 24.31 -42.42
CA ASN A 102 -20.21 25.70 -42.08
C ASN A 102 -18.94 26.23 -42.78
N GLY A 103 -18.23 25.41 -43.56
CA GLY A 103 -17.00 25.81 -44.27
C GLY A 103 -15.80 26.20 -43.40
N ILE A 104 -15.89 26.01 -42.08
CA ILE A 104 -14.90 26.36 -41.06
C ILE A 104 -13.65 25.48 -41.14
N PHE A 105 -13.83 24.18 -41.34
CA PHE A 105 -12.74 23.20 -41.36
C PHE A 105 -12.25 22.93 -42.78
N THR A 106 -11.00 22.46 -42.90
CA THR A 106 -10.43 22.06 -44.20
C THR A 106 -9.35 20.99 -44.05
N GLU A 107 -9.28 20.06 -45.01
CA GLU A 107 -8.18 19.10 -45.10
C GLU A 107 -6.96 19.68 -45.84
N ASP A 108 -7.12 20.84 -46.51
CA ASP A 108 -6.02 21.53 -47.18
C ASP A 108 -5.13 22.27 -46.17
N ALA A 109 -3.90 21.78 -45.99
CA ALA A 109 -2.89 22.35 -45.11
C ALA A 109 -2.39 23.73 -45.57
N ALA A 110 -2.58 24.11 -46.83
CA ALA A 110 -2.17 25.40 -47.38
C ALA A 110 -3.28 26.46 -47.32
N ALA A 111 -4.53 26.07 -47.06
CA ALA A 111 -5.70 26.97 -47.02
C ALA A 111 -5.83 27.77 -45.70
N THR A 112 -4.95 27.55 -44.72
CA THR A 112 -4.91 28.28 -43.44
C THR A 112 -3.57 28.07 -42.73
N ASP A 113 -3.27 28.93 -41.76
CA ASP A 113 -2.13 28.89 -40.85
C ASP A 113 -2.48 28.38 -39.43
N VAL A 114 -3.76 28.03 -39.17
CA VAL A 114 -4.22 27.44 -37.91
C VAL A 114 -4.54 25.96 -38.09
N HIS A 115 -3.67 25.08 -37.59
CA HIS A 115 -3.72 23.63 -37.80
C HIS A 115 -3.99 22.88 -36.50
N VAL A 116 -4.86 21.87 -36.55
CA VAL A 116 -5.10 20.95 -35.43
C VAL A 116 -4.03 19.86 -35.42
N THR A 117 -3.60 19.45 -34.22
CA THR A 117 -2.62 18.38 -34.08
C THR A 117 -2.93 17.43 -32.91
N GLY A 118 -2.31 16.25 -32.94
CA GLY A 118 -2.38 15.29 -31.85
C GLY A 118 -1.61 15.77 -30.62
N TRP A 119 -2.12 15.53 -29.42
CA TRP A 119 -1.55 16.04 -28.17
C TRP A 119 -0.06 15.71 -27.96
N ASN A 120 0.35 14.51 -28.39
CA ASN A 120 1.73 14.01 -28.37
C ASN A 120 2.72 14.74 -29.31
N ILE A 121 2.22 15.58 -30.22
CA ILE A 121 3.05 16.35 -31.16
C ILE A 121 3.66 17.58 -30.49
N LEU A 122 2.92 18.24 -29.59
CA LEU A 122 3.42 19.40 -28.84
C LEU A 122 4.15 19.03 -27.55
N GLY A 123 3.90 17.85 -26.97
CA GLY A 123 4.64 17.39 -25.80
C GLY A 123 4.05 16.17 -25.10
N GLU A 124 4.63 15.83 -23.95
CA GLU A 124 4.18 14.73 -23.08
C GLU A 124 4.11 15.20 -21.62
N THR A 125 3.21 14.62 -20.83
CA THR A 125 3.10 14.90 -19.38
C THR A 125 3.45 13.70 -18.52
N TRP A 126 4.65 13.69 -17.93
CA TRP A 126 4.88 13.15 -16.58
C TRP A 126 6.33 13.44 -16.10
N PRO A 127 6.55 13.82 -14.82
CA PRO A 127 5.58 14.34 -13.85
C PRO A 127 5.17 15.80 -14.14
N TYR A 128 5.87 16.47 -15.05
CA TYR A 128 5.61 17.83 -15.56
C TYR A 128 5.42 17.78 -17.09
N PHE A 129 4.98 18.88 -17.71
CA PHE A 129 4.87 18.95 -19.18
C PHE A 129 6.25 19.12 -19.83
N ARG A 130 6.57 18.25 -20.78
CA ARG A 130 7.80 18.28 -21.57
C ARG A 130 7.48 18.72 -23.00
N PRO A 131 7.85 19.95 -23.42
CA PRO A 131 7.58 20.44 -24.77
C PRO A 131 8.40 19.70 -25.83
N ASN A 132 7.74 19.22 -26.88
CA ASN A 132 8.36 18.57 -28.03
C ASN A 132 8.70 19.59 -29.13
N PHE A 133 9.60 20.53 -28.80
CA PHE A 133 10.08 21.52 -29.76
C PHE A 133 10.73 20.91 -31.01
N VAL A 134 11.21 19.66 -30.95
CA VAL A 134 11.81 18.97 -32.11
C VAL A 134 10.75 18.67 -33.16
N LYS A 135 9.69 17.91 -32.81
CA LYS A 135 8.61 17.59 -33.76
C LYS A 135 7.83 18.84 -34.20
N MET A 136 7.73 19.85 -33.33
CA MET A 136 7.16 21.15 -33.67
C MET A 136 8.00 21.91 -34.72
N LYS A 137 9.35 21.90 -34.60
CA LYS A 137 10.26 22.52 -35.57
C LYS A 137 10.25 21.79 -36.91
N GLU A 138 10.16 20.46 -36.89
CA GLU A 138 9.99 19.64 -38.10
C GLU A 138 8.73 20.05 -38.86
N ILE A 139 7.56 20.09 -38.20
CA ILE A 139 6.29 20.47 -38.84
C ILE A 139 6.30 21.92 -39.35
N MET A 140 6.91 22.84 -38.60
CA MET A 140 7.07 24.23 -39.01
C MET A 140 7.87 24.36 -40.32
N LEU A 141 9.01 23.66 -40.41
CA LEU A 141 9.87 23.65 -41.59
C LEU A 141 9.27 22.88 -42.77
N GLU A 142 8.65 21.71 -42.51
CA GLU A 142 7.93 20.91 -43.52
C GLU A 142 6.81 21.71 -44.20
N ARG A 143 6.18 22.65 -43.48
CA ARG A 143 5.07 23.47 -43.97
C ARG A 143 5.49 24.89 -44.41
N GLY A 144 6.78 25.24 -44.35
CA GLY A 144 7.33 26.49 -44.89
C GLY A 144 7.17 27.74 -44.00
N TYR A 145 7.10 27.57 -42.67
CA TYR A 145 6.94 28.65 -41.70
C TYR A 145 8.24 28.96 -40.94
N ASN A 146 8.35 30.18 -40.38
CA ASN A 146 9.56 30.66 -39.66
C ASN A 146 9.38 30.69 -38.13
N LYS A 147 8.16 31.03 -37.66
CA LYS A 147 7.73 31.03 -36.26
C LYS A 147 6.60 30.01 -36.08
N ALA A 148 6.49 29.37 -34.92
CA ALA A 148 5.33 28.53 -34.62
C ALA A 148 4.88 28.66 -33.16
N VAL A 149 3.56 28.63 -32.96
CA VAL A 149 2.90 28.78 -31.66
C VAL A 149 1.94 27.62 -31.43
N GLY A 150 2.22 26.82 -30.40
CA GLY A 150 1.44 25.67 -30.00
C GLY A 150 0.54 25.97 -28.81
N PHE A 151 -0.70 25.50 -28.83
CA PHE A 151 -1.64 25.57 -27.71
C PHE A 151 -1.98 24.16 -27.23
N VAL A 152 -1.90 23.95 -25.90
CA VAL A 152 -2.14 22.65 -25.24
C VAL A 152 -3.27 22.80 -24.21
N PRO A 153 -4.55 22.59 -24.59
CA PRO A 153 -5.70 22.76 -23.71
C PRO A 153 -5.98 21.51 -22.87
N THR A 154 -5.80 21.59 -21.55
CA THR A 154 -5.97 20.44 -20.64
C THR A 154 -6.22 20.85 -19.18
N GLY A 155 -7.01 20.06 -18.45
CA GLY A 155 -7.23 20.20 -17.00
C GLY A 155 -6.21 19.44 -16.13
N TRP A 156 -5.32 18.64 -16.73
CA TRP A 156 -4.43 17.72 -16.00
C TRP A 156 -3.11 18.34 -15.51
N MET A 157 -2.98 19.67 -15.55
CA MET A 157 -1.71 20.36 -15.34
C MET A 157 -1.41 20.62 -13.86
N TYR A 158 -0.27 20.12 -13.40
CA TYR A 158 0.21 20.28 -12.02
C TYR A 158 1.02 21.57 -11.78
N GLU A 159 1.31 22.35 -12.84
CA GLU A 159 2.22 23.52 -12.77
C GLU A 159 1.51 24.87 -12.66
N THR A 160 0.18 24.91 -12.77
CA THR A 160 -0.60 26.14 -12.74
C THR A 160 -0.63 26.74 -11.33
N LYS A 161 0.34 27.64 -11.06
CA LYS A 161 0.19 28.63 -9.98
C LYS A 161 -1.08 29.46 -10.23
N LYS A 162 -1.68 30.05 -9.20
CA LYS A 162 -2.93 30.84 -9.32
C LYS A 162 -2.83 32.14 -10.16
N GLU A 163 -1.69 32.39 -10.79
CA GLU A 163 -1.37 33.62 -11.51
C GLU A 163 -0.70 33.26 -12.86
N GLY A 164 -1.50 33.28 -13.94
CA GLY A 164 -1.01 33.25 -15.33
C GLY A 164 -1.07 31.90 -16.07
N PHE A 165 -1.22 31.98 -17.39
CA PHE A 165 -1.06 30.87 -18.32
C PHE A 165 0.42 30.55 -18.51
N ALA A 166 0.82 29.28 -18.37
CA ALA A 166 2.22 28.89 -18.42
C ALA A 166 2.71 28.75 -19.87
N VAL A 167 3.72 29.52 -20.26
CA VAL A 167 4.35 29.41 -21.58
C VAL A 167 5.69 28.65 -21.47
N ARG A 168 6.04 27.93 -22.53
CA ARG A 168 7.34 27.29 -22.74
C ARG A 168 7.86 27.77 -24.09
N ALA A 169 8.92 28.57 -24.11
CA ALA A 169 9.51 29.11 -25.34
C ALA A 169 10.90 28.52 -25.61
N LYS A 170 11.26 28.33 -26.89
CA LYS A 170 12.60 27.98 -27.36
C LYS A 170 12.77 28.39 -28.83
N ASP A 171 13.83 29.13 -29.15
CA ASP A 171 14.06 29.70 -30.48
C ASP A 171 12.80 30.46 -30.96
N SER A 172 12.34 30.25 -32.21
CA SER A 172 11.09 30.78 -32.76
C SER A 172 9.84 29.91 -32.46
N LEU A 173 9.86 29.12 -31.38
CA LEU A 173 8.81 28.17 -31.01
C LEU A 173 8.26 28.47 -29.61
N GLU A 174 6.95 28.67 -29.49
CA GLU A 174 6.27 28.95 -28.24
C GLU A 174 5.16 27.93 -27.99
N ILE A 175 5.07 27.35 -26.78
CA ILE A 175 4.01 26.42 -26.39
C ILE A 175 3.27 26.97 -25.16
N HIS A 176 2.00 27.29 -25.36
CA HIS A 176 1.08 27.82 -24.37
C HIS A 176 0.30 26.68 -23.72
N LEU A 177 0.45 26.55 -22.41
CA LEU A 177 -0.27 25.59 -21.58
C LEU A 177 -1.57 26.24 -21.11
N VAL A 178 -2.70 25.75 -21.62
CA VAL A 178 -4.02 26.37 -21.45
C VAL A 178 -4.85 25.52 -20.46
N PRO A 179 -5.11 25.98 -19.24
CA PRO A 179 -5.86 25.22 -18.24
C PRO A 179 -7.36 25.17 -18.60
N TYR A 180 -7.76 24.20 -19.42
CA TYR A 180 -9.10 24.13 -19.99
C TYR A 180 -9.68 22.71 -19.93
N SER A 181 -10.88 22.58 -19.38
CA SER A 181 -11.63 21.33 -19.19
C SER A 181 -13.02 21.43 -19.82
N GLU A 182 -13.60 20.30 -20.25
CA GLU A 182 -15.03 20.19 -20.61
C GLU A 182 -15.88 19.65 -19.44
N HIS A 183 -15.23 19.10 -18.41
CA HIS A 183 -15.85 18.72 -17.15
C HIS A 183 -15.64 19.86 -16.13
N SER A 184 -16.63 20.10 -15.27
CA SER A 184 -16.58 21.13 -14.22
C SER A 184 -15.33 21.06 -13.34
N SER A 185 -14.79 22.21 -13.00
CA SER A 185 -13.74 22.39 -11.98
C SER A 185 -14.25 22.09 -10.57
N TYR A 186 -13.33 22.04 -9.60
CA TYR A 186 -13.65 21.77 -8.20
C TYR A 186 -14.67 22.76 -7.60
N ASP A 187 -14.54 24.05 -7.93
CA ASP A 187 -15.42 25.08 -7.38
C ASP A 187 -16.78 25.09 -8.07
N GLU A 188 -16.84 24.88 -9.40
CA GLU A 188 -18.10 24.71 -10.15
C GLU A 188 -18.91 23.50 -9.67
N LEU A 189 -18.24 22.37 -9.38
CA LEU A 189 -18.90 21.19 -8.78
C LEU A 189 -19.52 21.51 -7.42
N ARG A 190 -18.83 22.30 -6.59
CA ARG A 190 -19.32 22.68 -5.26
C ARG A 190 -20.44 23.71 -5.33
N ASP A 191 -20.35 24.69 -6.21
CA ASP A 191 -21.43 25.67 -6.43
C ASP A 191 -22.67 25.04 -7.05
N TYR A 192 -22.54 24.00 -7.87
CA TYR A 192 -23.68 23.22 -8.38
C TYR A 192 -24.38 22.42 -7.27
N VAL A 193 -23.63 21.71 -6.40
CA VAL A 193 -24.20 21.04 -5.22
C VAL A 193 -24.83 22.05 -4.27
N LYS A 194 -24.18 23.19 -4.01
CA LYS A 194 -24.69 24.26 -3.16
C LYS A 194 -25.97 24.91 -3.72
N PHE A 195 -26.13 24.94 -5.05
CA PHE A 195 -27.32 25.45 -5.72
C PHE A 195 -28.50 24.47 -5.64
N LEU A 196 -28.26 23.17 -5.85
CA LEU A 196 -29.30 22.15 -5.76
C LEU A 196 -29.64 21.73 -4.32
N HIS A 197 -28.71 21.89 -3.38
CA HIS A 197 -28.80 21.45 -1.98
C HIS A 197 -29.43 20.05 -1.79
N PRO A 198 -28.89 19.00 -2.44
CA PRO A 198 -29.48 17.67 -2.41
C PRO A 198 -29.19 16.94 -1.09
N LYS A 199 -29.95 15.87 -0.78
CA LYS A 199 -29.69 15.04 0.42
C LYS A 199 -28.42 14.19 0.26
N TRP A 200 -28.17 13.67 -0.94
CA TRP A 200 -27.01 12.83 -1.26
C TRP A 200 -26.25 13.28 -2.52
N VAL A 201 -24.92 13.12 -2.51
CA VAL A 201 -24.06 13.25 -3.70
C VAL A 201 -23.40 11.91 -3.98
N ILE A 202 -23.56 11.44 -5.22
CA ILE A 202 -23.06 10.13 -5.68
C ILE A 202 -21.96 10.36 -6.72
N PRO A 203 -20.68 10.05 -6.41
CA PRO A 203 -19.59 10.18 -7.37
C PRO A 203 -19.68 9.10 -8.46
N THR A 204 -19.68 9.49 -9.74
CA THR A 204 -19.70 8.54 -10.87
C THR A 204 -18.30 8.15 -11.36
N VAL A 205 -17.25 8.87 -10.93
CA VAL A 205 -15.86 8.66 -11.35
C VAL A 205 -14.97 8.42 -10.12
N GLY A 206 -14.03 7.48 -10.23
CA GLY A 206 -13.09 7.13 -9.15
C GLY A 206 -13.50 5.96 -8.24
N LEU A 207 -14.61 5.26 -8.55
CA LEU A 207 -15.08 4.08 -7.81
C LEU A 207 -14.49 2.76 -8.37
N GLU A 208 -13.21 2.47 -8.10
CA GLU A 208 -12.61 1.17 -8.46
C GLU A 208 -13.29 0.00 -7.70
N GLY A 209 -14.25 -0.66 -8.37
CA GLY A 209 -14.97 -1.82 -7.84
C GLY A 209 -16.46 -1.59 -7.55
N GLY A 210 -17.03 -0.44 -7.93
CA GLY A 210 -18.49 -0.23 -7.98
C GLY A 210 -19.22 -0.22 -6.64
N LYS A 211 -18.50 -0.07 -5.52
CA LYS A 211 -19.10 0.03 -4.17
C LYS A 211 -19.31 1.49 -3.77
N LEU A 212 -20.57 1.86 -3.57
CA LEU A 212 -20.97 3.18 -3.06
C LEU A 212 -20.39 3.43 -1.64
N ASP A 213 -20.28 2.39 -0.82
CA ASP A 213 -19.75 2.46 0.56
C ASP A 213 -18.20 2.50 0.63
N GLY A 214 -17.53 2.81 -0.48
CA GLY A 214 -16.07 2.79 -0.60
C GLY A 214 -15.39 3.88 0.24
N LYS A 215 -14.17 3.61 0.71
CA LYS A 215 -13.34 4.65 1.38
C LYS A 215 -13.02 5.82 0.45
N GLU A 216 -12.88 5.56 -0.86
CA GLU A 216 -12.73 6.63 -1.87
C GLU A 216 -14.03 7.42 -2.05
N ALA A 217 -15.20 6.76 -2.08
CA ALA A 217 -16.50 7.43 -2.14
C ALA A 217 -16.71 8.38 -0.96
N PHE A 218 -16.45 7.91 0.28
CA PHE A 218 -16.55 8.72 1.49
C PHE A 218 -15.54 9.89 1.51
N ALA A 219 -14.33 9.69 0.95
CA ALA A 219 -13.35 10.75 0.81
C ALA A 219 -13.78 11.82 -0.22
N LEU A 220 -14.43 11.42 -1.32
CA LEU A 220 -15.01 12.34 -2.31
C LEU A 220 -16.22 13.09 -1.74
N GLN A 221 -17.15 12.40 -1.09
CA GLN A 221 -18.35 13.00 -0.47
C GLN A 221 -17.99 14.06 0.58
N LYS A 222 -16.87 13.91 1.29
CA LYS A 222 -16.38 14.91 2.24
C LYS A 222 -16.12 16.30 1.62
N HIS A 223 -15.87 16.40 0.31
CA HIS A 223 -15.74 17.71 -0.37
C HIS A 223 -17.07 18.49 -0.49
N PHE A 224 -18.19 17.82 -0.26
CA PHE A 224 -19.55 18.36 -0.33
C PHE A 224 -20.26 18.43 1.04
N ALA A 225 -19.58 18.10 2.14
CA ALA A 225 -20.10 18.28 3.50
C ALA A 225 -20.47 19.75 3.76
N GLY A 226 -21.58 20.01 4.45
CA GLY A 226 -22.16 21.35 4.60
C GLY A 226 -22.74 21.99 3.33
N LEU A 227 -22.78 21.30 2.18
CA LEU A 227 -23.46 21.74 0.95
C LEU A 227 -24.72 20.91 0.63
N VAL A 228 -24.90 19.79 1.32
CA VAL A 228 -26.04 18.85 1.22
C VAL A 228 -26.99 19.02 2.40
N ASP A 229 -28.23 18.55 2.28
CA ASP A 229 -29.20 18.51 3.38
C ASP A 229 -28.81 17.42 4.41
N GLU A 230 -27.90 17.78 5.32
CA GLU A 230 -27.51 16.92 6.44
C GLU A 230 -28.63 16.76 7.49
N THR A 231 -29.67 17.59 7.45
CA THR A 231 -30.79 17.57 8.39
C THR A 231 -31.77 16.43 8.09
N ALA A 232 -32.16 16.24 6.82
CA ALA A 232 -32.95 15.08 6.39
C ALA A 232 -32.25 13.76 6.74
N ASN A 233 -30.96 13.65 6.43
CA ASN A 233 -30.15 12.46 6.73
C ASN A 233 -30.07 12.14 8.24
N LYS A 234 -30.08 13.16 9.11
CA LYS A 234 -30.15 12.99 10.57
C LYS A 234 -31.56 12.62 11.03
N GLN A 235 -32.62 13.19 10.45
CA GLN A 235 -34.00 12.83 10.78
C GLN A 235 -34.32 11.38 10.41
N GLU A 236 -33.93 10.91 9.22
CA GLU A 236 -34.16 9.52 8.79
C GLU A 236 -33.41 8.52 9.70
N PHE A 237 -32.16 8.83 10.05
CA PHE A 237 -31.38 8.08 11.05
C PHE A 237 -32.08 8.02 12.41
N LEU A 238 -32.67 9.12 12.88
CA LEU A 238 -33.42 9.17 14.14
C LEU A 238 -34.75 8.40 14.07
N MET A 239 -35.50 8.48 12.96
CA MET A 239 -36.73 7.71 12.76
C MET A 239 -36.48 6.18 12.80
N ALA A 240 -35.30 5.72 12.38
CA ALA A 240 -34.89 4.32 12.50
C ALA A 240 -34.78 3.84 13.97
N PHE A 241 -34.51 4.73 14.93
CA PHE A 241 -34.57 4.41 16.36
C PHE A 241 -36.02 4.40 16.88
N HIS A 242 -36.85 5.38 16.48
CA HIS A 242 -38.26 5.42 16.89
C HIS A 242 -39.06 4.19 16.45
N ARG A 243 -38.83 3.67 15.23
CA ARG A 243 -39.43 2.40 14.74
C ARG A 243 -39.17 1.17 15.63
N ARG A 244 -38.20 1.22 16.55
CA ARG A 244 -37.92 0.13 17.52
C ARG A 244 -38.56 0.32 18.90
N SER A 245 -39.13 1.48 19.21
CA SER A 245 -39.71 1.76 20.54
C SER A 245 -41.23 1.63 20.61
N THR A 246 -41.92 1.53 19.48
CA THR A 246 -43.39 1.45 19.40
C THR A 246 -43.84 0.35 18.44
N ASN A 247 -43.62 -0.91 18.83
CA ASN A 247 -44.38 -2.07 18.33
C ASN A 247 -44.16 -3.29 19.23
N SER A 248 -44.72 -3.21 20.44
CA SER A 248 -45.08 -4.35 21.28
C SER A 248 -46.58 -4.26 21.56
N THR A 249 -47.26 -5.41 21.63
CA THR A 249 -48.73 -5.60 21.77
C THR A 249 -49.59 -5.00 20.66
N LEU A 250 -50.07 -5.87 19.75
CA LEU A 250 -51.49 -6.06 19.42
C LEU A 250 -51.65 -7.42 18.68
N ASP A 251 -52.84 -8.01 18.73
CA ASP A 251 -53.09 -9.42 18.36
C ASP A 251 -53.36 -9.67 16.86
N PRO A 252 -53.11 -10.89 16.33
CA PRO A 252 -53.11 -11.18 14.90
C PRO A 252 -54.44 -11.71 14.32
N GLU A 253 -55.58 -11.11 14.64
CA GLU A 253 -56.87 -11.40 13.97
C GLU A 253 -57.67 -10.12 13.63
N ASP A 254 -57.44 -9.55 12.43
CA ASP A 254 -58.42 -8.67 11.75
C ASP A 254 -58.07 -8.37 10.26
N ALA A 255 -56.83 -8.62 9.83
CA ALA A 255 -56.29 -8.18 8.54
C ALA A 255 -56.75 -8.96 7.28
N VAL A 256 -57.96 -9.56 7.27
CA VAL A 256 -58.48 -10.33 6.11
C VAL A 256 -59.97 -10.08 5.83
N THR A 257 -60.40 -8.82 5.64
CA THR A 257 -61.67 -8.50 4.94
C THR A 257 -61.60 -7.12 4.27
N ARG A 258 -62.40 -6.91 3.21
CA ARG A 258 -62.49 -5.71 2.33
C ARG A 258 -61.35 -5.64 1.30
N LEU A 259 -61.34 -6.51 0.30
CA LEU A 259 -62.22 -6.58 -0.90
C LEU A 259 -61.84 -5.60 -2.02
N SER A 260 -61.67 -6.17 -3.21
CA SER A 260 -61.55 -5.55 -4.53
C SER A 260 -62.89 -5.03 -5.08
N GLN A 261 -62.83 -4.33 -6.23
CA GLN A 261 -63.92 -3.67 -6.97
C GLN A 261 -64.33 -2.32 -6.34
N GLN A 262 -64.59 -1.23 -7.08
CA GLN A 262 -65.18 -1.13 -8.44
C GLN A 262 -64.49 -0.09 -9.36
N GLU A 263 -64.98 -0.04 -10.61
CA GLU A 263 -64.65 0.91 -11.68
C GLU A 263 -65.63 2.11 -11.69
N GLY A 264 -65.35 3.14 -12.52
CA GLY A 264 -66.43 3.92 -13.16
C GLY A 264 -66.49 5.44 -12.93
N LYS A 265 -66.37 6.21 -14.01
CA LYS A 265 -66.58 7.68 -14.10
C LYS A 265 -68.07 8.06 -14.04
N VAL A 266 -68.40 9.31 -13.64
CA VAL A 266 -69.12 10.33 -14.46
C VAL A 266 -68.66 11.75 -14.02
N GLN A 267 -68.89 12.78 -14.85
CA GLN A 267 -68.76 14.23 -14.56
C GLN A 267 -70.09 14.76 -13.92
N GLU A 268 -70.46 16.05 -13.71
CA GLU A 268 -70.13 17.38 -14.26
C GLU A 268 -70.49 18.52 -13.26
N GLY A 269 -70.03 19.75 -13.50
CA GLY A 269 -70.68 21.02 -13.05
C GLY A 269 -70.52 21.44 -11.57
N GLU A 270 -70.54 22.72 -11.18
CA GLU A 270 -70.62 24.00 -11.92
C GLU A 270 -69.66 25.05 -11.28
N GLU A 271 -69.57 26.26 -11.87
CA GLU A 271 -68.55 27.29 -11.57
C GLU A 271 -69.18 28.66 -11.22
N ALA A 272 -68.45 29.50 -10.46
CA ALA A 272 -68.70 30.96 -10.25
C ALA A 272 -69.93 31.35 -9.37
N THR A 273 -70.00 32.48 -8.63
CA THR A 273 -69.03 33.56 -8.32
C THR A 273 -69.42 34.37 -7.05
N LEU A 274 -68.43 35.08 -6.45
CA LEU A 274 -68.52 36.37 -5.71
C LEU A 274 -69.31 36.51 -4.38
N LEU A 275 -68.55 36.60 -3.27
CA LEU A 275 -68.34 37.77 -2.35
C LEU A 275 -69.51 38.73 -1.94
N PRO A 276 -69.40 39.49 -0.83
CA PRO A 276 -68.76 39.25 0.49
C PRO A 276 -69.53 39.81 1.74
N ALA A 277 -69.20 39.39 2.98
CA ALA A 277 -69.53 40.18 4.19
C ALA A 277 -68.73 39.86 5.49
N ILE A 278 -68.00 40.87 5.99
CA ILE A 278 -67.99 41.40 7.38
C ILE A 278 -67.83 40.45 8.61
N SER A 279 -66.59 40.41 9.13
CA SER A 279 -66.14 40.84 10.49
C SER A 279 -66.66 40.24 11.83
N SER A 280 -65.69 40.14 12.77
CA SER A 280 -65.80 40.20 14.25
C SER A 280 -66.38 38.96 14.98
N ALA A 281 -66.06 38.67 16.25
CA ALA A 281 -65.25 39.38 17.27
C ALA A 281 -64.61 38.38 18.28
N PHE A 282 -63.46 38.74 18.88
CA PHE A 282 -63.05 38.59 20.30
C PHE A 282 -63.21 37.21 21.03
N GLU A 283 -62.52 36.85 22.13
CA GLU A 283 -61.68 37.60 23.09
C GLU A 283 -60.55 36.72 23.66
N GLN A 284 -59.61 37.29 24.42
CA GLN A 284 -58.51 36.57 25.10
C GLN A 284 -58.85 36.20 26.56
N SER A 285 -58.17 35.20 27.11
CA SER A 285 -57.88 35.15 28.56
C SER A 285 -56.56 34.39 28.83
N ASP A 286 -55.78 34.86 29.80
CA ASP A 286 -54.40 34.43 30.06
C ASP A 286 -54.25 33.12 30.85
N GLY A 287 -53.14 32.40 30.63
CA GLY A 287 -52.73 31.23 31.42
C GLY A 287 -51.23 30.91 31.29
N PHE A 288 -50.44 31.22 32.33
CA PHE A 288 -48.99 30.93 32.43
C PHE A 288 -48.73 29.54 33.12
N PRO A 289 -47.50 28.97 33.11
CA PRO A 289 -47.19 27.75 32.38
C PRO A 289 -47.08 26.47 33.25
N GLU A 290 -47.25 25.29 32.64
CA GLU A 290 -47.06 24.01 33.32
C GLU A 290 -45.62 23.45 33.24
N LYS A 291 -44.87 23.66 34.34
CA LYS A 291 -43.83 22.77 34.90
C LYS A 291 -42.85 22.06 33.95
N ILE A 292 -41.70 22.70 33.73
CA ILE A 292 -40.45 22.01 33.37
C ILE A 292 -40.02 21.08 34.53
N THR A 293 -39.94 19.77 34.29
CA THR A 293 -39.65 18.76 35.33
C THR A 293 -38.17 18.68 35.71
N MET A 294 -37.84 17.88 36.74
CA MET A 294 -36.46 17.48 37.06
C MET A 294 -35.86 16.60 35.96
N GLU A 295 -36.67 15.70 35.35
CA GLU A 295 -36.18 14.82 34.28
C GLU A 295 -35.78 15.60 33.03
N MET A 296 -36.61 16.52 32.54
CA MET A 296 -36.31 17.34 31.34
C MET A 296 -35.01 18.15 31.51
N LYS A 297 -34.76 18.68 32.72
CA LYS A 297 -33.52 19.40 33.06
C LYS A 297 -32.31 18.47 33.08
N LYS A 298 -32.47 17.24 33.56
CA LYS A 298 -31.41 16.23 33.54
C LYS A 298 -31.12 15.76 32.11
N GLU A 299 -32.16 15.49 31.34
CA GLU A 299 -32.08 15.05 29.95
C GLU A 299 -31.35 16.08 29.09
N LEU A 300 -31.74 17.37 29.16
CA LEU A 300 -30.98 18.43 28.50
C LEU A 300 -29.54 18.56 29.04
N SER A 301 -29.33 18.35 30.35
CA SER A 301 -27.98 18.35 30.95
C SER A 301 -27.10 17.17 30.53
N ASP A 302 -27.68 16.06 30.10
CA ASP A 302 -26.96 14.89 29.59
C ASP A 302 -26.56 15.09 28.10
N PHE A 303 -27.21 16.04 27.40
CA PHE A 303 -26.87 16.45 26.02
C PHE A 303 -25.94 17.68 25.91
N LEU A 304 -25.97 18.61 26.87
CA LEU A 304 -25.20 19.85 26.82
C LEU A 304 -23.79 19.74 27.44
N PRO A 305 -22.81 20.58 27.03
CA PRO A 305 -21.47 20.56 27.59
C PRO A 305 -21.43 20.82 29.11
N SER A 306 -20.60 20.06 29.84
CA SER A 306 -20.51 20.10 31.32
C SER A 306 -20.06 21.43 31.97
N TRP A 307 -19.83 22.48 31.18
CA TRP A 307 -19.61 23.85 31.67
C TRP A 307 -20.89 24.71 31.70
N VAL A 308 -21.97 24.26 31.06
CA VAL A 308 -23.28 24.93 31.06
C VAL A 308 -23.92 24.77 32.45
N SER A 309 -24.36 25.88 33.06
CA SER A 309 -24.96 25.88 34.39
C SER A 309 -26.44 25.45 34.36
N GLN A 310 -26.95 24.91 35.47
CA GLN A 310 -28.37 24.54 35.57
C GLN A 310 -29.31 25.74 35.36
N ASP A 311 -28.89 26.95 35.71
CA ASP A 311 -29.68 28.17 35.46
C ASP A 311 -29.82 28.45 33.95
N LEU A 312 -28.78 28.17 33.16
CA LEU A 312 -28.83 28.28 31.70
C LEU A 312 -29.69 27.18 31.08
N ILE A 313 -29.63 25.97 31.62
CA ILE A 313 -30.49 24.83 31.24
C ILE A 313 -31.96 25.16 31.51
N LEU A 314 -32.28 25.83 32.63
CA LEU A 314 -33.61 26.39 32.87
C LEU A 314 -34.00 27.45 31.84
N ASP A 315 -33.14 28.44 31.58
CA ASP A 315 -33.43 29.54 30.65
C ASP A 315 -33.68 29.04 29.21
N LEU A 316 -32.90 28.04 28.75
CA LEU A 316 -33.13 27.35 27.47
C LEU A 316 -34.48 26.63 27.42
N LEU A 317 -34.81 25.84 28.46
CA LEU A 317 -36.10 25.14 28.55
C LEU A 317 -37.29 26.09 28.73
N ILE A 318 -37.11 27.25 29.34
CA ILE A 318 -38.14 28.30 29.42
C ILE A 318 -38.38 28.91 28.04
N LYS A 319 -37.32 29.15 27.27
CA LYS A 319 -37.39 29.72 25.91
C LYS A 319 -37.93 28.74 24.87
N SER A 320 -37.68 27.44 25.00
CA SER A 320 -38.25 26.40 24.14
C SER A 320 -39.66 25.93 24.54
N GLY A 321 -40.28 26.55 25.56
CA GLY A 321 -41.59 26.12 26.08
C GLY A 321 -41.58 24.74 26.78
N GLY A 322 -40.40 24.22 27.10
CA GLY A 322 -40.18 22.91 27.71
C GLY A 322 -39.62 21.85 26.75
N ASP A 323 -39.58 22.10 25.44
CA ASP A 323 -39.03 21.13 24.49
C ASP A 323 -37.50 21.00 24.67
N VAL A 324 -37.06 19.79 25.02
CA VAL A 324 -35.64 19.44 25.27
C VAL A 324 -34.84 19.39 23.96
N VAL A 325 -35.45 18.92 22.88
CA VAL A 325 -34.78 18.77 21.56
C VAL A 325 -34.62 20.15 20.92
N GLN A 326 -35.64 20.99 20.98
CA GLN A 326 -35.55 22.38 20.54
C GLN A 326 -34.54 23.16 21.40
N ALA A 327 -34.57 23.01 22.74
CA ALA A 327 -33.59 23.67 23.62
C ALA A 327 -32.13 23.28 23.34
N ALA A 328 -31.87 22.00 23.03
CA ALA A 328 -30.54 21.54 22.63
C ALA A 328 -30.13 22.09 21.26
N THR A 329 -31.04 22.10 20.29
CA THR A 329 -30.81 22.64 18.94
C THR A 329 -30.51 24.14 19.01
N ASP A 330 -31.36 24.91 19.70
CA ASP A 330 -31.21 26.34 19.96
C ASP A 330 -29.88 26.73 20.61
N PHE A 331 -29.28 25.83 21.40
CA PHE A 331 -27.96 26.04 22.00
C PHE A 331 -26.85 25.80 20.98
N PHE A 332 -26.83 24.64 20.32
CA PHE A 332 -25.72 24.26 19.43
C PHE A 332 -25.67 25.07 18.14
N GLU A 333 -26.82 25.52 17.62
CA GLU A 333 -26.84 26.47 16.51
C GLU A 333 -26.22 27.80 16.90
N LYS A 334 -26.57 28.36 18.07
CA LYS A 334 -25.99 29.63 18.53
C LYS A 334 -24.51 29.49 18.91
N GLU A 335 -24.06 28.31 19.37
CA GLU A 335 -22.63 28.01 19.56
C GLU A 335 -21.88 27.94 18.22
N ARG A 336 -22.45 27.33 17.17
CA ARG A 336 -21.93 27.36 15.78
C ARG A 336 -21.82 28.80 15.28
N ASP A 337 -22.92 29.56 15.34
CA ASP A 337 -23.02 30.89 14.76
C ASP A 337 -22.01 31.86 15.44
N PHE A 338 -21.87 31.78 16.77
CA PHE A 338 -20.83 32.51 17.51
C PHE A 338 -19.41 32.10 17.12
N PHE A 339 -19.18 30.82 16.78
CA PHE A 339 -17.90 30.36 16.25
C PHE A 339 -17.62 30.90 14.84
N GLU A 340 -18.63 31.10 14.01
CA GLU A 340 -18.48 31.69 12.68
C GLU A 340 -18.18 33.20 12.77
N GLU A 341 -18.96 33.96 13.55
CA GLU A 341 -18.70 35.38 13.82
C GLU A 341 -17.29 35.64 14.38
N ALA A 342 -16.85 34.81 15.34
CA ALA A 342 -15.51 34.94 15.93
C ALA A 342 -14.38 34.75 14.90
N ASN A 343 -14.58 33.94 13.85
CA ASN A 343 -13.58 33.69 12.82
C ASN A 343 -13.53 34.78 11.73
N VAL A 344 -14.65 35.45 11.43
CA VAL A 344 -14.70 36.53 10.41
C VAL A 344 -13.86 37.75 10.82
N SER A 345 -13.71 38.01 12.12
CA SER A 345 -13.06 39.21 12.67
C SER A 345 -11.53 39.35 12.45
N ASN A 346 -10.87 38.41 11.76
CA ASN A 346 -9.40 38.34 11.67
C ASN A 346 -8.78 38.65 10.29
N SER A 347 -9.55 39.05 9.27
CA SER A 347 -8.97 39.32 7.94
C SER A 347 -9.75 40.32 7.07
N GLU A 348 -9.61 41.63 7.33
CA GLU A 348 -9.95 42.63 6.31
C GLU A 348 -9.21 43.98 6.49
N THR A 349 -8.57 44.44 5.42
CA THR A 349 -8.14 45.84 5.20
C THR A 349 -8.27 46.16 3.70
N PRO A 350 -9.02 47.20 3.29
CA PRO A 350 -9.35 47.43 1.89
C PRO A 350 -8.22 48.11 1.09
N LYS A 351 -8.27 47.97 -0.23
CA LYS A 351 -7.40 48.67 -1.19
C LYS A 351 -8.04 49.98 -1.67
N SER A 352 -7.20 50.93 -2.08
CA SER A 352 -7.55 52.04 -2.98
C SER A 352 -6.39 52.27 -3.96
N GLU A 353 -6.71 52.56 -5.22
CA GLU A 353 -5.75 52.74 -6.32
C GLU A 353 -5.32 54.21 -6.50
N ILE A 354 -4.18 54.44 -7.17
CA ILE A 354 -3.96 55.39 -8.30
C ILE A 354 -2.44 55.63 -8.52
N ASP A 355 -1.91 54.92 -9.52
CA ASP A 355 -1.14 55.37 -10.71
C ASP A 355 0.13 56.29 -10.69
N LEU A 356 0.93 56.11 -11.75
CA LEU A 356 1.98 56.95 -12.39
C LEU A 356 3.40 57.22 -11.78
N THR A 357 4.39 56.56 -12.41
CA THR A 357 5.64 57.12 -13.04
C THR A 357 6.96 57.43 -12.28
N PHE A 358 8.03 56.75 -12.74
CA PHE A 358 9.43 57.17 -13.06
C PHE A 358 10.47 57.73 -12.04
N ASP A 359 11.65 57.07 -12.05
CA ASP A 359 13.03 57.61 -12.23
C ASP A 359 14.17 57.45 -11.15
N ASN A 360 15.41 57.75 -11.58
CA ASN A 360 16.71 57.10 -11.26
C ASN A 360 17.56 57.65 -10.09
N GLY A 361 18.74 57.01 -9.85
CA GLY A 361 20.02 57.69 -9.53
C GLY A 361 20.54 57.79 -8.07
N SER A 362 21.71 57.15 -7.80
CA SER A 362 22.92 57.59 -7.02
C SER A 362 22.85 58.36 -5.68
N SER A 363 23.83 58.35 -4.76
CA SER A 363 24.94 57.42 -4.40
C SER A 363 25.84 57.90 -3.24
N ALA A 364 26.21 56.97 -2.34
CA ALA A 364 27.49 56.80 -1.63
C ALA A 364 27.87 57.60 -0.33
N ASP A 365 28.29 56.81 0.66
CA ASP A 365 29.53 56.88 1.47
C ASP A 365 29.69 57.55 2.87
N ALA A 366 30.43 56.80 3.72
CA ALA A 366 31.29 57.14 4.88
C ALA A 366 30.83 58.01 6.10
N GLY A 367 31.19 57.61 7.34
CA GLY A 367 31.13 58.51 8.53
C GLY A 367 31.20 57.91 9.95
N SER A 368 32.39 57.53 10.42
CA SER A 368 32.75 56.90 11.72
C SER A 368 32.46 57.62 13.07
N GLN A 369 32.14 56.82 14.13
CA GLN A 369 32.45 57.00 15.59
C GLN A 369 31.83 58.26 16.29
N GLN A 370 31.82 58.49 17.63
CA GLN A 370 32.45 57.96 18.87
C GLN A 370 31.47 58.27 20.07
N GLU A 371 31.40 57.65 21.26
CA GLU A 371 32.27 57.70 22.48
C GLU A 371 31.68 56.73 23.58
N VAL A 372 32.42 55.84 24.29
CA VAL A 372 33.11 55.92 25.61
C VAL A 372 32.33 56.51 26.83
N PRO A 373 32.64 56.19 28.12
CA PRO A 373 33.60 55.22 28.74
C PRO A 373 32.95 54.36 29.89
N LEU A 374 33.56 53.75 30.94
CA LEU A 374 34.93 53.47 31.45
C LEU A 374 34.93 52.29 32.49
N PHE A 375 36.06 51.58 32.70
CA PHE A 375 36.47 50.74 33.89
C PHE A 375 35.56 49.59 34.41
N SER A 376 36.02 48.43 34.95
CA SER A 376 37.30 47.67 35.03
C SER A 376 36.97 46.29 35.71
N GLN A 377 37.80 45.26 35.99
CA GLN A 377 39.25 44.98 36.02
C GLN A 377 39.56 43.54 35.48
N LYS A 378 40.42 42.75 36.16
CA LYS A 378 40.86 41.34 35.91
C LYS A 378 41.38 40.73 37.25
N PRO A 379 41.55 39.39 37.46
CA PRO A 379 42.45 38.45 36.74
C PRO A 379 41.72 37.18 36.19
N MET A 380 42.17 36.44 35.16
CA MET A 380 43.37 35.59 34.95
C MET A 380 43.42 34.30 35.80
N ASP A 381 43.86 33.10 35.34
CA ASP A 381 44.03 32.41 34.02
C ASP A 381 44.49 30.93 34.36
N HIS A 382 44.83 29.92 33.52
CA HIS A 382 45.09 29.74 32.08
C HIS A 382 44.95 28.24 31.65
N SER A 383 44.64 27.95 30.37
CA SER A 383 44.90 26.67 29.62
C SER A 383 44.27 25.32 30.09
N GLY A 384 44.18 24.25 29.29
CA GLY A 384 44.37 24.10 27.84
C GLY A 384 44.64 22.64 27.34
N LYS A 385 44.46 22.40 26.03
CA LYS A 385 44.79 21.20 25.20
C LYS A 385 43.91 19.94 25.29
N LEU A 386 43.76 19.29 24.12
CA LEU A 386 43.26 17.93 23.90
C LEU A 386 44.42 16.91 24.01
N LEU A 387 44.12 15.62 24.24
CA LEU A 387 44.37 14.53 23.26
C LEU A 387 44.04 13.10 23.75
N ASN A 388 43.31 12.37 22.90
CA ASN A 388 43.40 10.93 22.55
C ASN A 388 43.23 9.74 23.53
N LEU A 389 42.48 8.75 23.00
CA LEU A 389 42.64 7.28 23.05
C LEU A 389 42.22 6.42 24.29
N ASN A 390 41.33 5.47 23.96
CA ASN A 390 41.30 4.04 24.32
C ASN A 390 40.97 3.53 25.74
N ALA A 391 39.69 3.18 25.88
CA ALA A 391 39.20 1.79 26.05
C ALA A 391 39.32 1.06 27.41
N MET A 392 38.49 0.00 27.52
CA MET A 392 38.37 -0.95 28.65
C MET A 392 37.83 -0.38 29.98
N LYS A 393 37.22 -1.18 30.87
CA LYS A 393 36.21 -2.25 30.71
C LYS A 393 35.64 -2.56 32.10
N MET A 394 34.34 -2.84 32.19
CA MET A 394 33.69 -3.66 33.24
C MET A 394 33.64 -3.22 34.73
N LYS A 395 32.38 -3.18 35.20
CA LYS A 395 31.82 -3.89 36.38
C LYS A 395 31.91 -3.26 37.79
N SER A 396 30.71 -3.27 38.41
CA SER A 396 30.42 -3.67 39.80
C SER A 396 30.78 -2.68 40.93
N ASN A 397 30.08 -2.66 42.07
CA ASN A 397 28.74 -3.18 42.43
C ASN A 397 28.32 -2.61 43.81
N LEU A 398 27.01 -2.39 44.02
CA LEU A 398 26.28 -2.59 45.30
C LEU A 398 26.73 -1.78 46.57
N SER A 399 25.95 -1.60 47.64
CA SER A 399 24.48 -1.45 47.83
C SER A 399 24.16 -1.08 49.31
N LYS A 400 22.87 -0.75 49.60
CA LYS A 400 22.13 -0.97 50.88
C LYS A 400 22.35 -0.06 52.12
N ARG A 401 21.20 0.51 52.58
CA ARG A 401 20.64 0.48 53.98
C ARG A 401 21.34 1.33 55.09
N GLU A 402 20.69 1.76 56.20
CA GLU A 402 19.26 1.79 56.63
C GLU A 402 18.94 2.87 57.71
N ARG A 403 17.72 3.46 57.65
CA ARG A 403 16.78 3.87 58.75
C ARG A 403 17.20 4.67 60.03
N LYS A 404 16.50 5.83 60.19
CA LYS A 404 15.55 6.26 61.29
C LYS A 404 15.96 7.16 62.49
N ARG A 405 14.98 8.06 62.84
CA ARG A 405 14.72 8.87 64.09
C ARG A 405 15.66 10.07 64.39
N GLY A 406 15.23 11.23 64.91
CA GLY A 406 13.89 11.89 64.96
C GLY A 406 13.47 12.52 66.31
N SER A 407 13.06 13.81 66.36
CA SER A 407 12.42 14.50 67.52
C SER A 407 11.60 15.77 67.11
N LYS A 408 11.05 16.57 68.06
CA LYS A 408 10.05 17.67 67.86
C LYS A 408 10.14 18.82 68.90
N SER A 409 9.62 20.03 68.59
CA SER A 409 8.83 20.88 69.53
C SER A 409 8.19 22.16 68.90
N SER A 410 6.93 22.44 69.28
CA SER A 410 6.12 23.71 69.46
C SER A 410 6.47 25.06 68.77
N ASP A 411 5.53 26.03 68.59
CA ASP A 411 4.18 26.22 69.19
C ASP A 411 3.13 27.00 68.32
N LYS A 412 2.03 27.47 68.93
CA LYS A 412 0.72 27.99 68.41
C LYS A 412 0.56 29.54 68.57
N PRO A 413 -0.58 30.25 68.21
CA PRO A 413 -2.00 29.80 68.20
C PRO A 413 -3.11 30.44 67.27
N LYS A 414 -4.08 29.58 66.84
CA LYS A 414 -5.57 29.83 66.67
C LYS A 414 -6.03 30.87 65.62
N LYS A 415 -7.19 30.82 64.94
CA LYS A 415 -8.43 29.97 64.81
C LYS A 415 -9.10 30.37 63.44
N LYS A 416 -10.03 29.69 62.75
CA LYS A 416 -10.80 28.42 62.89
C LYS A 416 -10.08 27.32 62.05
N GLY A 417 -10.59 26.46 61.12
CA GLY A 417 -11.91 26.09 60.54
C GLY A 417 -12.42 26.96 59.38
N ARG A 418 -13.15 26.50 58.33
CA ARG A 418 -13.61 25.17 57.81
C ARG A 418 -13.97 25.44 56.30
N SER A 419 -14.10 24.53 55.30
CA SER A 419 -14.39 23.09 55.22
C SER A 419 -13.94 22.43 53.90
N THR A 420 -13.86 21.09 53.89
CA THR A 420 -14.14 20.11 52.80
C THR A 420 -13.66 20.24 51.34
N ALA A 421 -12.98 19.16 50.88
CA ALA A 421 -13.04 18.55 49.52
C ALA A 421 -12.08 19.01 48.38
N SER A 422 -10.77 18.83 48.61
CA SER A 422 -9.74 18.28 47.69
C SER A 422 -9.93 18.23 46.15
N LYS A 423 -8.96 18.80 45.41
CA LYS A 423 -8.50 18.42 44.05
C LYS A 423 -6.97 18.55 43.93
N PRO A 424 -6.31 17.72 43.09
CA PRO A 424 -5.19 18.11 42.22
C PRO A 424 -5.64 18.03 40.74
N SER A 425 -5.26 18.88 39.77
CA SER A 425 -3.94 19.41 39.33
C SER A 425 -3.02 18.32 38.74
N THR A 426 -2.55 18.38 37.48
CA THR A 426 -2.61 19.47 36.48
C THR A 426 -2.32 18.92 35.08
N GLU A 427 -2.89 19.50 34.02
CA GLU A 427 -2.56 19.24 32.61
C GLU A 427 -1.95 20.46 31.91
N SER A 428 -1.30 20.24 30.76
CA SER A 428 -0.49 21.24 30.05
C SER A 428 -1.10 21.69 28.71
N SER A 429 -1.31 23.00 28.57
CA SER A 429 -1.18 23.76 27.31
C SER A 429 -1.73 23.15 26.00
N GLY A 430 -3.06 23.21 25.82
CA GLY A 430 -3.70 23.24 24.50
C GLY A 430 -4.14 24.66 24.10
N ARG A 431 -4.40 24.91 22.81
CA ARG A 431 -5.07 26.16 22.36
C ARG A 431 -6.45 26.26 23.00
N LYS A 432 -6.80 27.44 23.53
CA LYS A 432 -8.13 27.69 24.13
C LYS A 432 -9.15 28.05 23.04
N GLN A 433 -10.33 27.46 23.12
CA GLN A 433 -11.54 27.95 22.45
C GLN A 433 -12.12 29.16 23.20
N SER A 434 -12.86 30.01 22.49
CA SER A 434 -13.69 31.08 23.03
C SER A 434 -15.14 30.59 23.21
N THR A 435 -15.69 30.72 24.42
CA THR A 435 -17.06 30.29 24.76
C THR A 435 -18.05 31.46 24.81
N ILE A 436 -19.31 31.18 24.45
CA ILE A 436 -20.43 32.14 24.28
C ILE A 436 -20.93 32.86 25.56
N THR A 437 -20.20 32.78 26.67
CA THR A 437 -20.67 33.15 28.02
C THR A 437 -21.04 34.63 28.22
N ASN A 438 -20.68 35.53 27.30
CA ASN A 438 -20.98 36.96 27.41
C ASN A 438 -22.40 37.34 26.93
N TYR A 439 -23.07 36.50 26.14
CA TYR A 439 -24.39 36.82 25.58
C TYR A 439 -25.47 36.97 26.66
N PHE A 440 -25.50 36.04 27.62
CA PHE A 440 -26.49 35.97 28.70
C PHE A 440 -26.28 37.01 29.82
N ALA A 441 -25.26 37.87 29.72
CA ALA A 441 -24.93 38.88 30.72
C ALA A 441 -25.36 40.32 30.35
N ARG A 442 -26.00 40.54 29.19
CA ARG A 442 -26.31 41.88 28.67
C ARG A 442 -27.75 42.07 28.17
N THR A 443 -28.73 41.69 29.00
CA THR A 443 -30.16 42.06 28.82
C THR A 443 -30.71 42.87 29.99
N THR A 444 -29.92 43.83 30.51
CA THR A 444 -30.42 44.92 31.36
C THR A 444 -29.79 46.28 31.00
N THR A 445 -30.59 47.34 31.09
CA THR A 445 -30.29 48.77 30.85
C THR A 445 -30.01 49.20 29.39
N ALA A 446 -30.58 50.35 29.01
CA ALA A 446 -30.44 51.01 27.70
C ALA A 446 -30.62 52.53 27.85
N ALA A 447 -29.84 53.37 27.13
CA ALA A 447 -30.10 54.80 26.93
C ALA A 447 -29.18 55.47 25.87
N SER A 448 -29.72 56.54 25.24
CA SER A 448 -29.04 57.76 24.74
C SER A 448 -27.75 57.70 23.88
N LYS A 449 -27.97 57.84 22.56
CA LYS A 449 -27.43 58.82 21.58
C LYS A 449 -26.19 59.73 21.84
N SER A 450 -25.62 60.14 20.68
CA SER A 450 -25.04 61.44 20.25
C SER A 450 -23.59 61.83 20.57
N ASP A 451 -22.76 61.71 19.52
CA ASP A 451 -22.04 62.78 18.79
C ASP A 451 -20.96 63.69 19.44
N THR A 452 -20.07 64.16 18.54
CA THR A 452 -19.07 65.26 18.66
C THR A 452 -17.89 65.10 19.61
N SER A 453 -16.69 65.64 19.33
CA SER A 453 -16.02 65.99 18.06
C SER A 453 -14.53 66.34 18.35
N ASP A 454 -13.75 66.62 17.29
CA ASP A 454 -12.55 67.48 17.29
C ASP A 454 -11.23 66.97 17.92
N LYS A 455 -10.03 67.32 17.41
CA LYS A 455 -9.55 67.71 16.06
C LYS A 455 -8.01 67.92 16.11
N VAL A 456 -7.32 67.88 14.94
CA VAL A 456 -6.08 68.66 14.61
C VAL A 456 -4.80 68.29 15.42
N THR A 457 -3.54 68.44 14.97
CA THR A 457 -2.80 68.87 13.74
C THR A 457 -1.85 67.71 13.34
N VAL A 458 -1.53 67.33 12.08
CA VAL A 458 -1.17 68.04 10.82
C VAL A 458 0.34 68.36 10.70
N ASP A 459 0.94 67.87 9.60
CA ASP A 459 2.18 68.25 8.89
C ASP A 459 3.58 68.17 9.55
N ALA A 460 4.70 68.12 8.80
CA ALA A 460 5.02 67.53 7.47
C ALA A 460 6.52 67.72 7.16
N ASN A 461 7.14 66.84 6.36
CA ASN A 461 7.98 67.17 5.18
C ASN A 461 8.66 65.93 4.55
N GLN A 462 8.98 66.02 3.25
CA GLN A 462 9.59 64.95 2.44
C GLN A 462 10.85 65.46 1.71
N ASN A 463 11.85 64.60 1.51
CA ASN A 463 12.28 64.06 0.18
C ASN A 463 13.76 63.63 0.14
N ASN A 464 14.00 62.44 -0.46
CA ASN A 464 15.10 61.95 -1.34
C ASN A 464 16.54 62.52 -1.18
N VAL A 465 17.63 61.75 -1.41
CA VAL A 465 17.94 60.85 -2.54
C VAL A 465 18.77 59.59 -2.09
N LYS A 466 19.04 58.67 -3.02
CA LYS A 466 19.71 57.34 -2.95
C LYS A 466 21.23 57.46 -2.62
N ASN A 467 22.10 56.43 -2.51
CA ASN A 467 22.08 55.00 -2.89
C ASN A 467 23.22 54.22 -2.15
N GLY A 468 23.09 52.90 -1.94
CA GLY A 468 24.16 51.99 -1.43
C GLY A 468 23.79 51.30 -0.10
N ASP A 469 24.18 50.05 0.19
CA ASP A 469 25.12 49.12 -0.47
C ASP A 469 24.58 47.66 -0.53
N GLN A 470 25.12 46.81 -1.39
CA GLN A 470 24.67 45.43 -1.66
C GLN A 470 25.79 44.38 -1.38
N PHE A 471 25.78 43.68 -0.23
CA PHE A 471 26.77 42.61 -0.01
C PHE A 471 26.34 41.38 0.81
N THR A 472 25.11 41.27 1.31
CA THR A 472 24.68 40.14 2.17
C THR A 472 24.02 38.97 1.43
N ASP A 473 23.12 39.23 0.47
CA ASP A 473 22.22 38.20 -0.07
C ASP A 473 22.92 37.15 -0.95
N VAL A 474 23.98 37.55 -1.66
CA VAL A 474 24.72 36.67 -2.60
C VAL A 474 25.32 35.47 -1.85
N VAL A 475 25.90 35.71 -0.67
CA VAL A 475 26.63 34.70 0.12
C VAL A 475 25.67 33.68 0.76
N GLU A 476 24.39 34.02 0.92
CA GLU A 476 23.37 33.08 1.43
C GLU A 476 22.78 32.24 0.29
N SER A 477 22.51 32.87 -0.86
CA SER A 477 22.14 32.20 -2.13
C SER A 477 23.14 31.11 -2.54
N GLU A 478 24.43 31.43 -2.62
CA GLU A 478 25.47 30.47 -2.99
C GLU A 478 25.57 29.29 -2.03
N LYS A 479 25.45 29.54 -0.71
CA LYS A 479 25.44 28.46 0.30
C LYS A 479 24.26 27.52 0.12
N GLN A 480 23.09 28.04 -0.28
CA GLN A 480 21.89 27.25 -0.52
C GLN A 480 22.08 26.37 -1.75
N SER A 481 22.48 26.93 -2.89
CA SER A 481 22.74 26.18 -4.14
C SER A 481 23.83 25.12 -4.00
N VAL A 482 24.95 25.42 -3.33
CA VAL A 482 26.02 24.44 -3.05
C VAL A 482 25.52 23.30 -2.18
N SER A 483 24.70 23.59 -1.17
CA SER A 483 24.17 22.55 -0.27
C SER A 483 23.11 21.69 -0.97
N GLN A 484 22.31 22.29 -1.85
CA GLN A 484 21.32 21.60 -2.68
C GLN A 484 22.00 20.68 -3.71
N LEU A 485 23.07 21.13 -4.38
CA LEU A 485 23.86 20.28 -5.29
C LEU A 485 24.48 19.07 -4.57
N LEU A 486 25.10 19.29 -3.40
CA LEU A 486 25.67 18.20 -2.59
C LEU A 486 24.61 17.20 -2.11
N GLN A 487 23.39 17.66 -1.86
CA GLN A 487 22.25 16.81 -1.47
C GLN A 487 21.67 16.00 -2.64
N ILE A 488 21.86 16.45 -3.89
CA ILE A 488 21.46 15.73 -5.11
C ILE A 488 22.49 14.67 -5.52
N VAL A 489 23.78 14.89 -5.21
CA VAL A 489 24.91 14.03 -5.62
C VAL A 489 25.31 13.01 -4.50
N ASP A 490 24.46 12.87 -3.47
CA ASP A 490 24.52 11.84 -2.39
C ASP A 490 25.94 11.57 -1.83
N GLY A 491 26.70 12.64 -1.59
CA GLY A 491 28.04 12.60 -0.98
C GLY A 491 29.20 12.24 -1.91
N GLY A 492 28.97 11.99 -3.21
CA GLY A 492 30.01 11.62 -4.19
C GLY A 492 30.98 12.74 -4.61
N MET A 493 30.90 13.93 -4.01
CA MET A 493 31.61 15.15 -4.45
C MET A 493 32.00 16.02 -3.26
N SER A 494 33.19 16.65 -3.29
CA SER A 494 33.63 17.58 -2.25
C SER A 494 32.93 18.94 -2.35
N ARG A 495 32.90 19.73 -1.27
CA ARG A 495 32.23 21.05 -1.27
C ARG A 495 32.90 22.04 -2.22
N GLU A 496 34.22 21.98 -2.31
CA GLU A 496 35.07 22.77 -3.19
C GLU A 496 34.84 22.39 -4.65
N SER A 497 34.69 21.08 -4.91
CA SER A 497 34.33 20.54 -6.22
C SER A 497 32.93 20.99 -6.66
N ALA A 498 31.96 20.98 -5.74
CA ALA A 498 30.60 21.45 -5.99
C ALA A 498 30.55 22.96 -6.31
N ILE A 499 31.32 23.78 -5.58
CA ILE A 499 31.48 25.21 -5.87
C ILE A 499 32.03 25.41 -7.29
N SER A 500 33.16 24.76 -7.64
CA SER A 500 33.74 24.95 -8.98
C SER A 500 32.95 24.32 -10.13
N LEU A 501 31.96 23.47 -9.82
CA LEU A 501 30.98 22.99 -10.78
C LEU A 501 29.85 24.01 -10.98
N LEU A 502 29.37 24.64 -9.90
CA LEU A 502 28.40 25.72 -9.94
C LEU A 502 28.94 26.98 -10.61
N GLU A 503 30.22 27.35 -10.39
CA GLU A 503 30.90 28.41 -11.15
C GLU A 503 30.81 28.17 -12.66
N LYS A 504 31.11 26.94 -13.10
CA LYS A 504 31.05 26.53 -14.52
C LYS A 504 29.62 26.45 -15.06
N ALA A 505 28.64 26.20 -14.18
CA ALA A 505 27.21 26.23 -14.47
C ALA A 505 26.56 27.61 -14.26
N LYS A 506 27.34 28.66 -13.95
CA LYS A 506 26.87 30.02 -13.62
C LYS A 506 25.80 30.07 -12.51
N GLY A 507 25.90 29.18 -11.53
CA GLY A 507 25.01 29.07 -10.37
C GLY A 507 23.79 28.16 -10.54
N ASP A 508 23.49 27.67 -11.75
CA ASP A 508 22.37 26.75 -11.96
C ASP A 508 22.73 25.33 -11.47
N VAL A 509 22.02 24.87 -10.44
CA VAL A 509 22.20 23.55 -9.83
C VAL A 509 21.89 22.41 -10.82
N ASN A 510 20.94 22.57 -11.73
CA ASN A 510 20.56 21.54 -12.70
C ASN A 510 21.63 21.40 -13.78
N VAL A 511 22.13 22.53 -14.29
CA VAL A 511 23.25 22.53 -15.26
C VAL A 511 24.53 21.99 -14.61
N ALA A 512 24.77 22.26 -13.31
CA ALA A 512 25.86 21.63 -12.57
C ALA A 512 25.69 20.10 -12.44
N VAL A 513 24.46 19.61 -12.19
CA VAL A 513 24.13 18.18 -12.17
C VAL A 513 24.39 17.51 -13.52
N ASP A 514 23.94 18.11 -14.63
CA ASP A 514 24.19 17.57 -15.98
C ASP A 514 25.69 17.57 -16.32
N ILE A 515 26.44 18.61 -15.95
CA ILE A 515 27.91 18.68 -16.11
C ILE A 515 28.64 17.67 -15.20
N PHE A 516 28.04 17.25 -14.08
CA PHE A 516 28.58 16.17 -13.23
C PHE A 516 28.46 14.83 -13.94
N TYR A 517 27.23 14.41 -14.28
CA TYR A 517 26.98 13.06 -14.77
C TYR A 517 27.48 12.83 -16.20
N SER A 518 27.47 13.85 -17.08
CA SER A 518 28.02 13.74 -18.44
C SER A 518 29.54 13.53 -18.51
N LYS A 519 30.26 13.75 -17.41
CA LYS A 519 31.71 13.46 -17.32
C LYS A 519 32.01 12.04 -16.90
N THR A 520 31.15 11.41 -16.09
CA THR A 520 31.33 10.01 -15.67
C THR A 520 31.23 9.00 -16.81
N ASP A 521 30.52 9.31 -17.90
CA ASP A 521 30.37 8.41 -19.04
C ASP A 521 31.55 8.44 -20.04
N ASN A 522 32.45 9.43 -19.96
CA ASN A 522 33.52 9.63 -20.96
C ASN A 522 34.93 9.23 -20.50
N SER A 523 35.14 8.83 -19.24
CA SER A 523 36.47 8.50 -18.71
C SER A 523 36.92 7.06 -19.05
N ASN A 524 37.00 6.72 -20.35
CA ASN A 524 37.63 5.48 -20.81
C ASN A 524 38.09 5.49 -22.30
N VAL A 525 38.47 6.65 -22.83
CA VAL A 525 39.25 6.75 -24.07
C VAL A 525 40.65 7.25 -23.74
N LEU A 526 41.65 6.39 -23.91
CA LEU A 526 43.07 6.73 -23.76
C LEU A 526 43.61 7.11 -25.14
N GLU A 527 44.14 8.32 -25.28
CA GLU A 527 44.87 8.74 -26.48
C GLU A 527 46.14 7.90 -26.64
N ASN A 528 46.35 7.30 -27.82
CA ASN A 528 47.68 6.94 -28.28
C ASN A 528 47.70 6.72 -29.80
N ASP A 529 47.71 7.81 -30.57
CA ASP A 529 47.90 7.71 -32.02
C ASP A 529 48.77 8.86 -32.55
N LYS A 530 50.07 8.56 -32.74
CA LYS A 530 51.01 9.34 -33.55
C LYS A 530 51.98 8.41 -34.27
N ASN A 531 51.90 8.44 -35.60
CA ASN A 531 52.85 7.87 -36.55
C ASN A 531 52.92 6.32 -36.56
N ILE A 532 52.46 5.72 -37.66
CA ILE A 532 53.35 5.34 -38.77
C ILE A 532 52.53 5.12 -40.06
N VAL A 533 53.19 5.26 -41.21
CA VAL A 533 52.62 5.22 -42.56
C VAL A 533 53.03 3.91 -43.26
N THR A 534 52.22 3.46 -44.24
CA THR A 534 52.46 2.31 -45.14
C THR A 534 52.47 0.92 -44.47
N GLN A 535 52.21 -0.19 -45.18
CA GLN A 535 52.12 -0.39 -46.64
C GLN A 535 51.09 -1.46 -47.03
N ASN A 536 50.49 -1.36 -48.22
CA ASN A 536 49.85 -2.49 -48.88
C ASN A 536 50.93 -3.48 -49.35
N SER A 537 50.64 -4.78 -49.33
CA SER A 537 51.33 -5.79 -50.14
C SER A 537 50.41 -6.99 -50.34
N GLU A 538 49.87 -7.09 -51.55
CA GLU A 538 49.27 -8.33 -52.06
C GLU A 538 50.38 -9.34 -52.36
N ASN A 539 50.08 -10.63 -52.28
CA ASN A 539 50.71 -11.63 -53.15
C ASN A 539 49.88 -12.92 -53.18
N GLU A 540 49.56 -13.38 -54.38
CA GLU A 540 49.03 -14.72 -54.64
C GLU A 540 50.17 -15.76 -54.57
N MET A 541 49.86 -17.04 -54.34
CA MET A 541 49.91 -18.04 -55.44
C MET A 541 49.78 -19.52 -55.00
N THR A 542 48.89 -20.22 -55.72
CA THR A 542 49.01 -21.60 -56.26
C THR A 542 48.98 -22.87 -55.39
N ASP A 543 48.34 -23.89 -55.98
CA ASP A 543 48.69 -25.34 -55.97
C ASP A 543 48.44 -26.20 -54.70
N LYS A 544 47.98 -27.48 -54.79
CA LYS A 544 47.46 -28.26 -55.94
C LYS A 544 46.72 -29.55 -55.51
N SER A 545 45.69 -29.94 -56.28
CA SER A 545 45.17 -31.34 -56.44
C SER A 545 44.53 -32.03 -55.20
N SER A 546 43.74 -33.13 -55.31
CA SER A 546 43.42 -34.03 -56.44
C SER A 546 41.98 -34.62 -56.40
N ASN A 547 41.51 -35.17 -57.53
CA ASN A 547 40.23 -35.87 -57.77
C ASN A 547 40.01 -37.10 -56.85
N THR A 548 38.85 -37.79 -56.75
CA THR A 548 37.63 -38.00 -57.60
C THR A 548 36.46 -38.44 -56.67
N GLY A 549 35.14 -38.56 -56.95
CA GLY A 549 34.23 -38.57 -58.12
C GLY A 549 33.34 -39.85 -58.09
N MET A 550 32.24 -40.08 -58.83
CA MET A 550 31.42 -39.31 -59.81
C MET A 550 30.22 -40.20 -60.26
N LEU A 551 28.96 -39.70 -60.28
CA LEU A 551 27.71 -40.20 -60.96
C LEU A 551 26.49 -39.48 -60.30
N ARG A 552 25.72 -38.54 -60.89
CA ARG A 552 24.84 -38.51 -62.09
C ARG A 552 23.68 -39.53 -62.00
N ASN A 553 22.39 -39.16 -62.10
CA ASN A 553 21.69 -38.28 -63.09
C ASN A 553 20.70 -37.28 -62.43
N SER A 554 20.66 -35.99 -62.81
CA SER A 554 19.68 -35.27 -63.68
C SER A 554 18.18 -35.44 -63.33
N SER A 555 17.31 -34.41 -63.34
CA SER A 555 17.33 -33.16 -64.15
C SER A 555 16.65 -31.92 -63.50
N GLU A 556 17.19 -30.72 -63.77
CA GLU A 556 16.53 -29.40 -64.01
C GLU A 556 15.46 -28.82 -63.05
N SER A 557 15.31 -27.49 -62.85
CA SER A 557 16.21 -26.32 -62.95
C SER A 557 15.54 -25.14 -62.20
N THR A 558 16.23 -24.36 -61.37
CA THR A 558 16.82 -23.01 -61.66
C THR A 558 17.31 -22.38 -60.34
N PRO A 559 18.23 -21.38 -60.34
CA PRO A 559 19.02 -21.05 -59.15
C PRO A 559 18.49 -19.89 -58.27
N LYS A 560 18.86 -19.92 -56.98
CA LYS A 560 18.95 -18.74 -56.10
C LYS A 560 20.29 -18.74 -55.36
N ILE A 561 20.94 -17.58 -55.29
CA ILE A 561 22.24 -17.36 -54.62
C ILE A 561 22.01 -17.21 -53.09
N PRO A 562 22.91 -17.72 -52.23
CA PRO A 562 22.58 -17.95 -50.82
C PRO A 562 22.84 -16.74 -49.90
N ASN A 563 22.00 -16.58 -48.87
CA ASN A 563 22.34 -15.82 -47.67
C ASN A 563 22.98 -16.77 -46.63
N LEU A 564 24.14 -16.39 -46.12
CA LEU A 564 24.99 -17.24 -45.28
C LEU A 564 24.55 -17.20 -43.81
N CYS A 565 23.67 -18.12 -43.42
CA CYS A 565 23.25 -18.26 -42.02
C CYS A 565 24.30 -18.99 -41.17
N VAL A 566 24.97 -18.26 -40.27
CA VAL A 566 25.97 -18.84 -39.33
C VAL A 566 25.34 -19.09 -37.95
N GLN A 567 24.84 -20.32 -37.80
CA GLN A 567 24.88 -21.14 -36.58
C GLN A 567 24.49 -20.52 -35.23
N SER A 568 23.25 -20.76 -34.80
CA SER A 568 22.75 -20.56 -33.42
C SER A 568 22.83 -21.82 -32.54
N TYR A 569 23.75 -22.74 -32.82
CA TYR A 569 23.67 -24.15 -32.39
C TYR A 569 24.18 -24.49 -30.96
N VAL A 570 24.70 -23.53 -30.19
CA VAL A 570 25.41 -23.81 -28.92
C VAL A 570 24.48 -23.82 -27.69
N ALA A 571 23.28 -23.22 -27.75
CA ALA A 571 22.48 -22.96 -26.54
C ALA A 571 21.69 -24.14 -25.95
N GLN A 572 21.58 -25.29 -26.65
CA GLN A 572 20.70 -26.40 -26.25
C GLN A 572 21.38 -27.55 -25.48
N SER A 573 22.71 -27.62 -25.45
CA SER A 573 23.44 -28.72 -24.78
C SER A 573 23.25 -28.71 -23.26
N ASP A 574 23.54 -27.58 -22.62
CA ASP A 574 23.83 -27.58 -21.18
C ASP A 574 22.57 -27.61 -20.30
N SER A 575 21.40 -27.28 -20.85
CA SER A 575 20.12 -27.48 -20.15
C SER A 575 19.78 -28.96 -20.01
N VAL A 576 20.15 -29.79 -20.99
CA VAL A 576 19.99 -31.25 -20.91
C VAL A 576 20.92 -31.84 -19.85
N SER A 577 22.16 -31.35 -19.76
CA SER A 577 23.19 -31.91 -18.88
C SER A 577 22.79 -31.95 -17.39
N ILE A 578 22.11 -30.94 -16.85
CA ILE A 578 21.66 -30.93 -15.44
C ILE A 578 20.67 -32.09 -15.16
N SER A 579 19.93 -32.53 -16.17
CA SER A 579 18.94 -33.61 -16.06
C SER A 579 19.50 -35.03 -16.09
N LEU A 580 20.82 -35.19 -16.27
CA LEU A 580 21.50 -36.48 -16.29
C LEU A 580 21.37 -37.23 -14.94
N PRO A 581 21.43 -38.58 -14.95
CA PRO A 581 21.63 -39.37 -13.73
C PRO A 581 22.80 -38.85 -12.89
N ILE A 582 22.72 -38.99 -11.57
CA ILE A 582 23.70 -38.45 -10.62
C ILE A 582 25.11 -39.02 -10.91
N GLU A 583 25.15 -40.30 -11.28
CA GLU A 583 26.30 -41.08 -11.73
C GLU A 583 27.00 -40.45 -12.93
N ASN A 584 26.22 -39.93 -13.88
CA ASN A 584 26.68 -39.41 -15.17
C ASN A 584 26.88 -37.89 -15.15
N TYR A 585 26.52 -37.21 -14.05
CA TYR A 585 26.68 -35.77 -13.94
C TYR A 585 28.04 -35.41 -13.34
N LEU A 586 28.88 -34.75 -14.15
CA LEU A 586 30.20 -34.25 -13.78
C LEU A 586 30.09 -32.76 -13.37
N PRO A 587 30.20 -32.39 -12.09
CA PRO A 587 29.80 -31.06 -11.61
C PRO A 587 30.61 -29.88 -12.17
N ILE A 588 31.81 -30.13 -12.67
CA ILE A 588 32.70 -29.12 -13.27
C ILE A 588 32.47 -29.05 -14.79
N GLU A 589 32.42 -30.19 -15.47
CA GLU A 589 32.32 -30.27 -16.94
C GLU A 589 30.90 -30.00 -17.46
N HIS A 590 29.87 -30.27 -16.66
CA HIS A 590 28.46 -30.06 -17.01
C HIS A 590 27.86 -28.78 -16.37
N ALA A 591 28.71 -27.87 -15.92
CA ALA A 591 28.34 -26.52 -15.48
C ALA A 591 28.50 -25.51 -16.62
N CYS A 592 27.70 -24.43 -16.61
CA CYS A 592 27.75 -23.37 -17.62
C CYS A 592 28.59 -22.14 -17.18
N TRP A 593 29.55 -22.33 -16.28
CA TRP A 593 30.53 -21.33 -15.82
C TRP A 593 31.79 -22.01 -15.29
N THR A 594 32.88 -21.26 -15.07
CA THR A 594 34.15 -21.82 -14.57
C THR A 594 34.44 -21.44 -13.13
N ALA A 595 35.34 -22.19 -12.48
CA ALA A 595 35.73 -21.97 -11.10
C ALA A 595 36.28 -20.55 -10.88
N GLY A 596 35.85 -19.89 -9.79
CA GLY A 596 36.19 -18.49 -9.49
C GLY A 596 35.31 -17.46 -10.18
N GLN A 597 34.40 -17.85 -11.07
CA GLN A 597 33.29 -17.00 -11.52
C GLN A 597 32.10 -17.11 -10.53
N SER A 598 31.30 -16.05 -10.42
CA SER A 598 30.01 -16.10 -9.70
C SER A 598 29.03 -16.96 -10.48
N ALA A 599 28.26 -17.81 -9.81
CA ALA A 599 27.34 -18.71 -10.49
C ALA A 599 26.23 -17.94 -11.25
N PRO A 600 25.95 -18.25 -12.52
CA PRO A 600 24.96 -17.53 -13.32
C PRO A 600 23.54 -17.90 -12.90
N TYR A 601 22.65 -16.91 -12.80
CA TYR A 601 21.23 -17.12 -12.47
C TYR A 601 20.54 -18.03 -13.51
N LEU A 602 20.98 -17.98 -14.77
CA LEU A 602 20.59 -18.89 -15.84
C LEU A 602 20.73 -20.39 -15.49
N HIS A 603 21.74 -20.81 -14.69
CA HIS A 603 21.85 -22.20 -14.26
C HIS A 603 20.67 -22.61 -13.36
N LEU A 604 20.30 -21.71 -12.44
CA LEU A 604 19.13 -21.88 -11.57
C LEU A 604 17.81 -21.80 -12.36
N ALA A 605 17.69 -20.92 -13.35
CA ALA A 605 16.54 -20.81 -14.23
C ALA A 605 16.33 -22.07 -15.11
N ARG A 606 17.42 -22.61 -15.70
CA ARG A 606 17.40 -23.89 -16.43
C ARG A 606 17.00 -25.05 -15.51
N THR A 607 17.49 -25.06 -14.27
CA THR A 607 17.12 -26.05 -13.24
C THR A 607 15.64 -25.96 -12.88
N PHE A 608 15.10 -24.74 -12.74
CA PHE A 608 13.69 -24.50 -12.45
C PHE A 608 12.75 -24.97 -13.57
N ASP A 609 13.11 -24.75 -14.83
CA ASP A 609 12.33 -25.23 -15.98
C ASP A 609 12.29 -26.77 -16.08
N LEU A 610 13.42 -27.45 -15.90
CA LEU A 610 13.46 -28.92 -15.82
C LEU A 610 12.57 -29.46 -14.69
N VAL A 611 12.59 -28.79 -13.54
CA VAL A 611 11.89 -29.22 -12.33
C VAL A 611 10.38 -28.94 -12.39
N GLU A 612 9.97 -27.82 -13.00
CA GLU A 612 8.55 -27.49 -13.27
C GLU A 612 7.88 -28.55 -14.17
N ARG A 613 8.64 -29.12 -15.11
CA ARG A 613 8.17 -30.16 -16.04
C ARG A 613 8.16 -31.57 -15.42
N GLU A 614 8.87 -31.78 -14.31
CA GLU A 614 9.05 -33.11 -13.70
C GLU A 614 7.97 -33.42 -12.65
N LYS A 615 7.31 -34.58 -12.79
CA LYS A 615 6.25 -35.04 -11.87
C LYS A 615 6.79 -35.94 -10.75
N GLY A 616 7.93 -36.59 -10.96
CA GLY A 616 8.54 -37.54 -10.03
C GLY A 616 9.49 -36.89 -9.03
N LYS A 617 9.06 -36.75 -7.76
CA LYS A 617 9.85 -36.12 -6.67
C LYS A 617 11.29 -36.65 -6.55
N ILE A 618 11.54 -37.92 -6.84
CA ILE A 618 12.89 -38.51 -6.82
C ILE A 618 13.78 -37.84 -7.88
N LYS A 619 13.32 -37.76 -9.14
CA LYS A 619 14.04 -37.11 -10.24
C LYS A 619 14.16 -35.60 -10.04
N THR A 620 13.13 -34.94 -9.49
CA THR A 620 13.24 -33.54 -9.00
C THR A 620 14.38 -33.36 -7.99
N THR A 621 14.52 -34.30 -7.04
CA THR A 621 15.58 -34.25 -6.01
C THR A 621 16.96 -34.46 -6.64
N ALA A 622 17.08 -35.34 -7.64
CA ALA A 622 18.32 -35.56 -8.39
C ALA A 622 18.75 -34.34 -9.21
N ILE A 623 17.82 -33.70 -9.94
CA ILE A 623 18.09 -32.48 -10.73
C ILE A 623 18.58 -31.34 -9.82
N LEU A 624 17.93 -31.13 -8.67
CA LEU A 624 18.37 -30.16 -7.67
C LEU A 624 19.72 -30.53 -7.05
N CYS A 625 20.00 -31.82 -6.84
CA CYS A 625 21.27 -32.31 -6.31
C CYS A 625 22.42 -32.01 -7.29
N ASN A 626 22.23 -32.24 -8.59
CA ASN A 626 23.21 -31.90 -9.63
C ASN A 626 23.51 -30.39 -9.65
N MET A 627 22.47 -29.54 -9.62
CA MET A 627 22.63 -28.08 -9.52
C MET A 627 23.45 -27.67 -8.27
N PHE A 628 23.12 -28.21 -7.09
CA PHE A 628 23.90 -27.93 -5.89
C PHE A 628 25.33 -28.46 -5.94
N ARG A 629 25.59 -29.62 -6.56
CA ARG A 629 26.96 -30.16 -6.76
C ARG A 629 27.83 -29.20 -7.56
N SER A 630 27.31 -28.57 -8.62
CA SER A 630 28.07 -27.58 -9.39
C SER A 630 28.30 -26.28 -8.63
N LEU A 631 27.34 -25.82 -7.81
CA LEU A 631 27.57 -24.69 -6.90
C LEU A 631 28.64 -25.01 -5.85
N LEU A 632 28.64 -26.20 -5.27
CA LEU A 632 29.68 -26.65 -4.32
C LEU A 632 31.06 -26.70 -4.98
N ALA A 633 31.17 -27.25 -6.18
CA ALA A 633 32.45 -27.43 -6.86
C ALA A 633 33.07 -26.13 -7.41
N LEU A 634 32.26 -25.11 -7.74
CA LEU A 634 32.71 -23.92 -8.50
C LEU A 634 32.50 -22.58 -7.79
N SER A 635 31.44 -22.44 -6.98
CA SER A 635 31.01 -21.17 -6.39
C SER A 635 30.28 -21.34 -5.03
N PRO A 636 30.93 -21.85 -3.95
CA PRO A 636 30.25 -22.18 -2.69
C PRO A 636 29.38 -21.07 -2.08
N ASP A 637 29.79 -19.80 -2.17
CA ASP A 637 28.99 -18.69 -1.59
C ASP A 637 27.62 -18.51 -2.27
N ASP A 638 27.45 -18.98 -3.52
CA ASP A 638 26.17 -18.88 -4.23
C ASP A 638 25.16 -19.95 -3.76
N VAL A 639 25.57 -20.95 -2.96
CA VAL A 639 24.68 -22.00 -2.44
C VAL A 639 23.56 -21.44 -1.54
N LEU A 640 23.89 -20.58 -0.57
CA LEU A 640 22.89 -19.97 0.32
C LEU A 640 21.89 -19.06 -0.45
N PRO A 641 22.33 -18.13 -1.32
CA PRO A 641 21.48 -17.45 -2.29
C PRO A 641 20.60 -18.38 -3.14
N ALA A 642 21.15 -19.49 -3.66
CA ALA A 642 20.39 -20.45 -4.46
C ALA A 642 19.29 -21.15 -3.64
N VAL A 643 19.59 -21.63 -2.43
CA VAL A 643 18.59 -22.23 -1.52
C VAL A 643 17.47 -21.23 -1.22
N TYR A 644 17.81 -19.97 -0.93
CA TYR A 644 16.81 -18.91 -0.73
C TYR A 644 15.91 -18.71 -1.95
N LEU A 645 16.50 -18.58 -3.14
CA LEU A 645 15.76 -18.42 -4.39
C LEU A 645 14.90 -19.65 -4.74
N CYS A 646 15.38 -20.89 -4.52
CA CYS A 646 14.60 -22.12 -4.63
C CYS A 646 13.34 -22.12 -3.75
N THR A 647 13.35 -21.40 -2.62
CA THR A 647 12.21 -21.28 -1.70
C THR A 647 11.34 -20.04 -1.95
N ASN A 648 11.73 -19.19 -2.90
CA ASN A 648 11.12 -17.88 -3.16
C ASN A 648 11.14 -16.94 -1.93
N LYS A 649 12.24 -16.96 -1.16
CA LYS A 649 12.47 -16.13 0.04
C LYS A 649 13.75 -15.31 -0.07
N ILE A 650 13.86 -14.30 0.80
CA ILE A 650 15.02 -13.38 0.87
C ILE A 650 15.59 -13.23 2.30
N SER A 651 14.97 -13.88 3.28
CA SER A 651 15.30 -13.89 4.70
C SER A 651 14.62 -15.09 5.38
N PRO A 652 14.95 -15.42 6.64
CA PRO A 652 14.05 -16.19 7.51
C PRO A 652 12.70 -15.48 7.68
N ASP A 653 11.62 -16.24 7.92
CA ASP A 653 10.26 -15.67 8.02
C ASP A 653 10.11 -14.73 9.25
N HIS A 654 10.88 -14.99 10.31
CA HIS A 654 10.79 -14.28 11.58
C HIS A 654 11.42 -12.87 11.56
N GLU A 655 12.24 -12.54 10.55
CA GLU A 655 12.77 -11.17 10.39
C GLU A 655 11.71 -10.18 9.86
N ASN A 656 10.57 -10.69 9.38
CA ASN A 656 9.48 -9.94 8.73
C ASN A 656 9.96 -9.08 7.53
N ILE A 657 10.96 -9.54 6.78
CA ILE A 657 11.43 -8.85 5.58
C ILE A 657 10.57 -9.28 4.38
N GLU A 658 10.03 -8.29 3.66
CA GLU A 658 9.17 -8.51 2.50
C GLU A 658 9.60 -7.65 1.31
N LEU A 659 9.52 -8.20 0.10
CA LEU A 659 9.92 -7.52 -1.14
C LEU A 659 9.18 -6.21 -1.43
N ASN A 660 7.97 -6.02 -0.86
CA ASN A 660 7.17 -4.81 -1.01
C ASN A 660 6.94 -4.37 -2.49
N ILE A 661 6.84 -5.35 -3.37
CA ILE A 661 6.50 -5.23 -4.80
C ILE A 661 5.11 -5.81 -5.01
N GLY A 662 4.26 -5.08 -5.73
CA GLY A 662 2.95 -5.53 -6.21
C GLY A 662 2.97 -5.81 -7.72
N GLY A 663 2.02 -6.61 -8.20
CA GLY A 663 1.97 -7.02 -9.61
C GLY A 663 1.92 -5.86 -10.61
N SER A 664 1.25 -4.75 -10.27
CA SER A 664 1.20 -3.54 -11.09
C SER A 664 2.57 -2.88 -11.33
N LEU A 665 3.47 -2.92 -10.34
CA LEU A 665 4.86 -2.44 -10.50
C LEU A 665 5.62 -3.33 -11.49
N VAL A 666 5.47 -4.65 -11.37
CA VAL A 666 6.11 -5.62 -12.28
C VAL A 666 5.56 -5.45 -13.71
N VAL A 667 4.24 -5.31 -13.88
CA VAL A 667 3.62 -5.06 -15.19
C VAL A 667 4.11 -3.74 -15.80
N SER A 668 4.23 -2.65 -15.04
CA SER A 668 4.77 -1.38 -15.57
C SER A 668 6.28 -1.43 -15.87
N ALA A 669 7.04 -2.30 -15.20
CA ALA A 669 8.44 -2.55 -15.56
C ALA A 669 8.58 -3.45 -16.80
N LEU A 670 7.66 -4.39 -17.01
CA LEU A 670 7.57 -5.22 -18.22
C LEU A 670 7.14 -4.39 -19.43
N GLU A 671 6.16 -3.50 -19.27
CA GLU A 671 5.74 -2.52 -20.28
C GLU A 671 6.94 -1.67 -20.77
N GLU A 672 7.73 -1.10 -19.84
CA GLU A 672 8.90 -0.26 -20.16
C GLU A 672 10.15 -1.03 -20.61
N ALA A 673 10.22 -2.34 -20.35
CA ALA A 673 11.32 -3.19 -20.83
C ALA A 673 11.02 -3.82 -22.20
N LEU A 674 9.76 -4.25 -22.41
CA LEU A 674 9.35 -5.12 -23.51
C LEU A 674 8.49 -4.41 -24.57
N GLY A 675 8.19 -3.11 -24.38
CA GLY A 675 7.35 -2.31 -25.29
C GLY A 675 5.91 -2.82 -25.45
N SER A 676 5.49 -3.76 -24.59
CA SER A 676 4.18 -4.42 -24.67
C SER A 676 3.18 -3.70 -23.78
N SER A 677 2.06 -3.26 -24.36
CA SER A 677 1.03 -2.51 -23.62
C SER A 677 0.39 -3.35 -22.50
N LYS A 678 -0.06 -2.70 -21.42
CA LYS A 678 -0.82 -3.34 -20.34
C LYS A 678 -1.99 -4.20 -20.84
N SER A 679 -2.68 -3.76 -21.89
CA SER A 679 -3.79 -4.51 -22.48
C SER A 679 -3.33 -5.86 -23.03
N LYS A 680 -2.27 -5.87 -23.87
CA LYS A 680 -1.68 -7.11 -24.41
C LYS A 680 -1.16 -8.03 -23.29
N ILE A 681 -0.48 -7.47 -22.30
CA ILE A 681 0.01 -8.24 -21.13
C ILE A 681 -1.17 -8.86 -20.36
N HIS A 682 -2.26 -8.13 -20.16
CA HIS A 682 -3.46 -8.61 -19.47
C HIS A 682 -4.24 -9.67 -20.28
N GLU A 683 -4.35 -9.49 -21.60
CA GLU A 683 -4.95 -10.46 -22.51
C GLU A 683 -4.16 -11.78 -22.51
N MET A 684 -2.85 -11.73 -22.73
CA MET A 684 -1.98 -12.90 -22.62
C MET A 684 -2.06 -13.55 -21.23
N TYR A 685 -2.20 -12.76 -20.15
CA TYR A 685 -2.37 -13.29 -18.80
C TYR A 685 -3.66 -14.12 -18.62
N LYS A 686 -4.76 -13.80 -19.33
CA LYS A 686 -5.99 -14.64 -19.31
C LYS A 686 -5.72 -16.04 -19.89
N THR A 687 -4.91 -16.12 -20.94
CA THR A 687 -4.56 -17.38 -21.61
C THR A 687 -3.53 -18.20 -20.82
N TYR A 688 -2.43 -17.56 -20.39
CA TYR A 688 -1.31 -18.26 -19.72
C TYR A 688 -1.52 -18.46 -18.21
N GLY A 689 -2.34 -17.64 -17.54
CA GLY A 689 -2.57 -17.72 -16.09
C GLY A 689 -1.32 -17.50 -15.21
N ASP A 690 -0.24 -16.96 -15.78
CA ASP A 690 1.08 -16.75 -15.16
C ASP A 690 1.79 -15.54 -15.79
N LEU A 691 2.31 -14.62 -14.96
CA LEU A 691 2.98 -13.42 -15.49
C LEU A 691 4.41 -13.69 -15.98
N GLY A 692 5.07 -14.74 -15.50
CA GLY A 692 6.40 -15.14 -15.95
C GLY A 692 6.37 -15.74 -17.35
N ASP A 693 5.41 -16.62 -17.64
CA ASP A 693 5.23 -17.16 -18.99
C ASP A 693 4.84 -16.05 -19.98
N VAL A 694 3.95 -15.11 -19.59
CA VAL A 694 3.65 -13.90 -20.41
C VAL A 694 4.89 -13.05 -20.65
N ALA A 695 5.70 -12.78 -19.62
CA ALA A 695 6.92 -11.98 -19.76
C ALA A 695 7.97 -12.67 -20.64
N GLN A 696 8.06 -14.00 -20.55
CA GLN A 696 8.94 -14.82 -21.39
C GLN A 696 8.53 -14.74 -22.86
N GLU A 697 7.23 -14.80 -23.15
CA GLU A 697 6.68 -14.70 -24.50
C GLU A 697 6.86 -13.29 -25.08
N CYS A 698 6.56 -12.24 -24.30
CA CYS A 698 6.85 -10.85 -24.69
C CYS A 698 8.35 -10.62 -24.99
N ARG A 699 9.27 -11.28 -24.26
CA ARG A 699 10.73 -11.13 -24.45
C ARG A 699 11.26 -11.79 -25.73
N GLN A 700 10.65 -12.90 -26.19
CA GLN A 700 11.06 -13.58 -27.43
C GLN A 700 10.86 -12.72 -28.69
N ASN A 701 9.99 -11.71 -28.62
CA ASN A 701 9.66 -10.81 -29.72
C ASN A 701 10.62 -9.61 -29.87
N GLN A 702 11.70 -9.54 -29.08
CA GLN A 702 12.71 -8.47 -29.14
C GLN A 702 14.10 -9.00 -29.50
N MET A 703 14.70 -8.48 -30.58
CA MET A 703 16.13 -8.65 -30.83
C MET A 703 16.93 -7.56 -30.10
N LEU A 704 18.05 -7.96 -29.48
CA LEU A 704 18.98 -7.04 -28.82
C LEU A 704 20.26 -6.91 -29.66
N LEU A 705 20.75 -5.68 -29.82
CA LEU A 705 22.00 -5.39 -30.53
C LEU A 705 23.24 -6.02 -29.86
N ALA A 706 23.21 -6.19 -28.53
CA ALA A 706 24.21 -6.90 -27.76
C ALA A 706 23.56 -7.60 -26.55
N PRO A 707 24.08 -8.75 -26.09
CA PRO A 707 23.57 -9.41 -24.90
C PRO A 707 23.97 -8.62 -23.63
N PRO A 708 23.03 -8.27 -22.74
CA PRO A 708 23.34 -7.57 -21.50
C PRO A 708 24.21 -8.43 -20.58
N ARG A 709 24.92 -7.82 -19.61
CA ARG A 709 25.71 -8.55 -18.61
C ARG A 709 24.86 -9.63 -17.94
N ALA A 710 25.38 -10.86 -17.87
CA ALA A 710 24.68 -11.99 -17.28
C ALA A 710 24.37 -11.74 -15.80
N LEU A 711 23.18 -12.15 -15.36
CA LEU A 711 22.79 -12.14 -13.95
C LEU A 711 23.53 -13.26 -13.20
N SER A 712 24.01 -13.00 -11.99
CA SER A 712 24.50 -14.03 -11.07
C SER A 712 23.49 -14.30 -9.95
N ILE A 713 23.57 -15.48 -9.33
CA ILE A 713 22.66 -15.89 -8.25
C ILE A 713 22.79 -14.91 -7.07
N ARG A 714 24.02 -14.58 -6.63
CA ARG A 714 24.29 -13.55 -5.60
C ARG A 714 23.82 -12.14 -5.99
N ASP A 715 23.92 -11.72 -7.26
CA ASP A 715 23.47 -10.39 -7.69
C ASP A 715 21.94 -10.27 -7.67
N VAL A 716 21.23 -11.31 -8.12
CA VAL A 716 19.75 -11.36 -8.05
C VAL A 716 19.29 -11.38 -6.58
N PHE A 717 19.86 -12.26 -5.76
CA PHE A 717 19.51 -12.37 -4.33
C PHE A 717 19.79 -11.08 -3.55
N SER A 718 20.98 -10.47 -3.73
CA SER A 718 21.32 -9.21 -3.06
C SER A 718 20.48 -8.03 -3.55
N THR A 719 20.10 -7.99 -4.83
CA THR A 719 19.19 -6.95 -5.36
C THR A 719 17.77 -7.13 -4.83
N LEU A 720 17.30 -8.36 -4.63
CA LEU A 720 16.03 -8.65 -3.97
C LEU A 720 16.05 -8.25 -2.48
N ARG A 721 17.16 -8.46 -1.74
CA ARG A 721 17.31 -7.90 -0.38
C ARG A 721 17.33 -6.36 -0.40
N LYS A 722 18.05 -5.71 -1.32
CA LYS A 722 18.04 -4.24 -1.50
C LYS A 722 16.62 -3.70 -1.76
N LEU A 723 15.85 -4.35 -2.65
CA LEU A 723 14.47 -3.99 -2.98
C LEU A 723 13.53 -3.98 -1.75
N SER A 724 13.71 -4.94 -0.84
CA SER A 724 12.92 -5.04 0.40
C SER A 724 13.20 -3.91 1.40
N ALA A 725 14.43 -3.38 1.43
CA ALA A 725 14.87 -2.33 2.34
C ALA A 725 14.44 -0.92 1.90
N ILE A 726 14.21 -0.70 0.60
CA ILE A 726 13.74 0.60 0.06
C ILE A 726 12.38 0.94 0.70
N SER A 727 12.27 2.15 1.27
CA SER A 727 11.07 2.65 1.95
C SER A 727 10.94 4.17 1.83
N GLY A 728 9.87 4.75 2.38
CA GLY A 728 9.57 6.20 2.32
C GLY A 728 8.98 6.67 0.99
N SER A 729 8.91 7.99 0.81
CA SER A 729 8.42 8.62 -0.44
C SER A 729 9.29 8.25 -1.64
N GLY A 730 8.72 8.24 -2.85
CA GLY A 730 9.41 7.83 -4.08
C GLY A 730 9.92 6.37 -4.11
N SER A 731 9.60 5.55 -3.10
CA SER A 731 10.06 4.15 -3.00
C SER A 731 9.59 3.29 -4.18
N THR A 732 8.36 3.49 -4.65
CA THR A 732 7.80 2.80 -5.84
C THR A 732 8.67 3.02 -7.08
N GLY A 733 9.11 4.26 -7.35
CA GLY A 733 9.99 4.58 -8.47
C GLY A 733 11.37 3.94 -8.32
N ARG A 734 12.00 4.08 -7.15
CA ARG A 734 13.30 3.45 -6.84
C ARG A 734 13.27 1.93 -6.94
N ARG A 735 12.17 1.27 -6.52
CA ARG A 735 11.95 -0.17 -6.75
C ARG A 735 11.75 -0.49 -8.24
N LYS A 736 10.99 0.32 -8.99
CA LYS A 736 10.80 0.11 -10.45
C LYS A 736 12.14 0.11 -11.19
N VAL A 737 13.04 1.06 -10.90
CA VAL A 737 14.37 1.14 -11.55
C VAL A 737 15.20 -0.13 -11.33
N LEU A 738 15.26 -0.66 -10.10
CA LEU A 738 15.98 -1.91 -9.83
C LEU A 738 15.33 -3.13 -10.49
N VAL A 739 13.99 -3.23 -10.47
CA VAL A 739 13.25 -4.30 -11.16
C VAL A 739 13.48 -4.25 -12.68
N LEU A 740 13.45 -3.05 -13.25
CA LEU A 740 13.71 -2.79 -14.66
C LEU A 740 15.14 -3.18 -15.08
N HIS A 741 16.14 -2.90 -14.25
CA HIS A 741 17.53 -3.31 -14.48
C HIS A 741 17.67 -4.84 -14.52
N LEU A 742 17.04 -5.56 -13.58
CA LEU A 742 17.03 -7.03 -13.57
C LEU A 742 16.33 -7.58 -14.83
N ILE A 743 15.13 -7.08 -15.15
CA ILE A 743 14.34 -7.48 -16.33
C ILE A 743 15.11 -7.23 -17.64
N ARG A 744 15.71 -6.04 -17.82
CA ARG A 744 16.50 -5.73 -19.02
C ARG A 744 17.72 -6.66 -19.16
N SER A 745 18.28 -7.13 -18.05
CA SER A 745 19.47 -8.00 -18.00
C SER A 745 19.19 -9.49 -18.24
N CYS A 746 17.94 -9.94 -18.13
CA CYS A 746 17.58 -11.36 -18.31
C CYS A 746 17.89 -11.89 -19.72
N ARG A 747 18.49 -13.09 -19.75
CA ARG A 747 18.77 -13.93 -20.92
C ARG A 747 17.92 -15.20 -20.90
N GLU A 748 17.70 -15.81 -22.07
CA GLU A 748 16.97 -17.08 -22.22
C GLU A 748 15.69 -17.14 -21.36
N MET A 749 15.60 -18.11 -20.44
CA MET A 749 14.46 -18.37 -19.54
C MET A 749 14.55 -17.69 -18.16
N GLU A 750 15.54 -16.82 -17.93
CA GLU A 750 15.65 -16.08 -16.66
C GLU A 750 14.44 -15.17 -16.42
N MET A 751 13.84 -14.63 -17.49
CA MET A 751 12.69 -13.73 -17.43
C MET A 751 11.50 -14.37 -16.70
N LYS A 752 11.13 -15.60 -17.11
CA LYS A 752 10.04 -16.39 -16.50
C LYS A 752 10.18 -16.48 -14.99
N PHE A 753 11.34 -16.92 -14.51
CA PHE A 753 11.54 -17.19 -13.08
C PHE A 753 11.84 -15.94 -12.26
N LEU A 754 12.49 -14.91 -12.84
CA LEU A 754 12.62 -13.61 -12.19
C LEU A 754 11.25 -12.98 -11.95
N VAL A 755 10.39 -12.92 -12.97
CA VAL A 755 9.05 -12.32 -12.85
C VAL A 755 8.18 -13.09 -11.86
N ARG A 756 8.19 -14.43 -11.91
CA ARG A 756 7.54 -15.28 -10.90
C ARG A 756 8.09 -15.07 -9.49
N THR A 757 9.39 -14.80 -9.32
CA THR A 757 10.00 -14.43 -8.03
C THR A 757 9.48 -13.08 -7.55
N LEU A 758 9.46 -12.07 -8.42
CA LEU A 758 9.00 -10.70 -8.11
C LEU A 758 7.52 -10.64 -7.70
N VAL A 759 6.64 -11.43 -8.34
CA VAL A 759 5.23 -11.57 -7.93
C VAL A 759 5.02 -12.61 -6.81
N ARG A 760 6.10 -13.11 -6.21
CA ARG A 760 6.12 -14.09 -5.11
C ARG A 760 5.39 -15.41 -5.40
N ASN A 761 5.41 -15.88 -6.66
CA ASN A 761 4.69 -17.06 -7.13
C ASN A 761 5.57 -17.95 -8.04
N LEU A 762 6.71 -18.46 -7.51
CA LEU A 762 7.75 -19.19 -8.26
C LEU A 762 7.28 -20.45 -9.01
N ARG A 763 6.24 -21.13 -8.52
CA ARG A 763 5.48 -22.22 -9.17
C ARG A 763 6.22 -23.51 -9.59
N ILE A 764 7.54 -23.63 -9.37
CA ILE A 764 8.36 -24.82 -9.68
C ILE A 764 7.99 -26.14 -8.95
N GLY A 765 6.89 -26.22 -8.19
CA GLY A 765 6.45 -27.44 -7.47
C GLY A 765 7.32 -27.88 -6.27
N VAL A 766 8.50 -27.28 -6.06
CA VAL A 766 9.46 -27.64 -5.01
C VAL A 766 9.04 -27.11 -3.63
N MET A 767 9.44 -27.82 -2.57
CA MET A 767 9.31 -27.44 -1.16
C MET A 767 10.61 -27.78 -0.38
N MET A 768 10.77 -27.26 0.84
CA MET A 768 11.90 -27.59 1.73
C MET A 768 12.17 -29.09 1.89
N LYS A 769 11.10 -29.91 1.96
CA LYS A 769 11.13 -31.39 1.98
C LYS A 769 11.70 -32.06 0.73
N THR A 770 12.19 -31.27 -0.23
CA THR A 770 12.86 -31.68 -1.48
C THR A 770 14.20 -30.95 -1.64
N ILE A 771 14.26 -29.66 -1.28
CA ILE A 771 15.50 -28.84 -1.33
C ILE A 771 16.54 -29.32 -0.32
N LEU A 772 16.15 -29.49 0.95
CA LEU A 772 17.08 -29.88 2.02
C LEU A 772 17.67 -31.29 1.79
N PRO A 773 16.88 -32.31 1.37
CA PRO A 773 17.44 -33.58 0.90
C PRO A 773 18.40 -33.44 -0.28
N ALA A 774 18.04 -32.66 -1.32
CA ALA A 774 18.90 -32.49 -2.49
C ALA A 774 20.26 -31.85 -2.14
N LEU A 775 20.26 -30.86 -1.24
CA LEU A 775 21.48 -30.23 -0.75
C LEU A 775 22.30 -31.18 0.12
N ALA A 776 21.68 -31.87 1.09
CA ALA A 776 22.36 -32.88 1.90
C ALA A 776 23.01 -33.96 1.02
N HIS A 777 22.29 -34.45 0.00
CA HIS A 777 22.82 -35.42 -0.96
C HIS A 777 24.03 -34.85 -1.72
N SER A 778 23.96 -33.59 -2.17
CA SER A 778 25.08 -32.96 -2.90
C SER A 778 26.36 -32.85 -2.04
N VAL A 779 26.22 -32.52 -0.75
CA VAL A 779 27.33 -32.42 0.21
C VAL A 779 27.97 -33.79 0.48
N VAL A 780 27.19 -34.87 0.62
CA VAL A 780 27.73 -36.23 0.75
C VAL A 780 28.47 -36.65 -0.51
N ILE A 781 27.90 -36.39 -1.70
CA ILE A 781 28.48 -36.82 -2.98
C ILE A 781 29.78 -36.07 -3.27
N ASP A 782 29.81 -34.75 -3.08
CA ASP A 782 30.98 -33.91 -3.34
C ASP A 782 32.17 -34.27 -2.41
N GLY A 783 31.91 -34.40 -1.11
CA GLY A 783 32.90 -34.83 -0.11
C GLY A 783 33.38 -36.28 -0.25
N LYS A 784 32.73 -37.09 -1.12
CA LYS A 784 33.18 -38.43 -1.54
C LYS A 784 33.95 -38.37 -2.86
N TYR A 785 33.48 -37.59 -3.84
CA TYR A 785 34.13 -37.42 -5.15
C TYR A 785 35.55 -36.84 -5.01
N SER A 786 35.72 -35.92 -4.05
CA SER A 786 37.03 -35.38 -3.63
C SER A 786 38.00 -36.42 -3.03
N LYS A 787 37.56 -37.66 -2.78
CA LYS A 787 38.33 -38.74 -2.14
C LYS A 787 38.41 -40.03 -2.97
N SER A 788 37.46 -40.25 -3.88
CA SER A 788 37.50 -41.31 -4.90
C SER A 788 36.56 -40.93 -6.06
N PRO A 789 37.01 -41.02 -7.33
CA PRO A 789 36.18 -40.69 -8.49
C PRO A 789 35.10 -41.75 -8.79
N VAL A 790 35.17 -42.94 -8.18
CA VAL A 790 34.19 -44.03 -8.40
C VAL A 790 33.06 -43.94 -7.37
N LEU A 791 31.93 -43.35 -7.76
CA LEU A 791 30.72 -43.28 -6.94
C LEU A 791 29.84 -44.53 -7.11
N SER A 792 29.56 -45.23 -6.02
CA SER A 792 28.49 -46.24 -5.95
C SER A 792 27.36 -45.70 -5.07
N LEU A 793 26.22 -45.34 -5.67
CA LEU A 793 25.11 -44.73 -4.93
C LEU A 793 24.53 -45.67 -3.87
N GLU A 794 24.40 -46.96 -4.16
CA GLU A 794 23.88 -47.94 -3.19
C GLU A 794 24.80 -48.03 -1.96
N GLY A 795 26.12 -47.88 -2.14
CA GLY A 795 27.12 -47.86 -1.06
C GLY A 795 27.13 -46.59 -0.20
N ILE A 796 26.47 -45.50 -0.62
CA ILE A 796 26.34 -44.24 0.16
C ILE A 796 24.89 -43.92 0.55
N LYS A 797 23.92 -44.73 0.12
CA LYS A 797 22.48 -44.55 0.28
C LYS A 797 22.02 -44.28 1.72
N LEU A 798 22.61 -45.00 2.69
CA LEU A 798 22.37 -44.76 4.11
C LEU A 798 22.86 -43.37 4.52
N GLN A 799 24.08 -43.00 4.15
CA GLN A 799 24.67 -41.68 4.47
C GLN A 799 23.90 -40.51 3.86
N LEU A 800 23.34 -40.70 2.64
CA LEU A 800 22.44 -39.75 2.00
C LEU A 800 21.16 -39.55 2.83
N GLN A 801 20.53 -40.64 3.29
CA GLN A 801 19.32 -40.61 4.11
C GLN A 801 19.57 -40.07 5.53
N GLU A 802 20.70 -40.43 6.15
CA GLU A 802 21.15 -39.94 7.46
C GLU A 802 21.32 -38.42 7.42
N LEU A 803 22.17 -37.87 6.54
CA LEU A 803 22.38 -36.42 6.47
C LEU A 803 21.12 -35.68 6.01
N SER A 804 20.32 -36.27 5.11
CA SER A 804 19.01 -35.71 4.74
C SER A 804 18.04 -35.65 5.92
N THR A 805 18.19 -36.51 6.94
CA THR A 805 17.37 -36.50 8.15
C THR A 805 17.88 -35.44 9.12
N GLU A 806 19.20 -35.39 9.36
CA GLU A 806 19.83 -34.36 10.22
C GLU A 806 19.57 -32.94 9.71
N VAL A 807 19.75 -32.66 8.41
CA VAL A 807 19.52 -31.30 7.85
C VAL A 807 18.03 -30.91 7.90
N ALA A 808 17.12 -31.88 7.73
CA ALA A 808 15.69 -31.62 7.85
C ALA A 808 15.26 -31.40 9.31
N GLU A 809 15.85 -32.13 10.25
CA GLU A 809 15.59 -31.97 11.69
C GLU A 809 16.19 -30.66 12.22
N ALA A 810 17.40 -30.30 11.79
CA ALA A 810 18.02 -29.02 12.08
C ALA A 810 17.13 -27.84 11.64
N TYR A 811 16.58 -27.89 10.41
CA TYR A 811 15.63 -26.87 9.94
C TYR A 811 14.30 -26.84 10.73
N ASN A 812 13.86 -28.00 11.26
CA ASN A 812 12.68 -28.08 12.13
C ASN A 812 12.92 -27.53 13.55
N VAL A 813 14.17 -27.27 13.93
CA VAL A 813 14.55 -26.65 15.21
C VAL A 813 14.91 -25.18 15.01
N ILE A 814 15.73 -24.89 14.00
CA ILE A 814 16.16 -23.55 13.59
C ILE A 814 15.85 -23.35 12.09
N PRO A 815 14.65 -22.85 11.72
CA PRO A 815 14.31 -22.49 10.34
C PRO A 815 14.99 -21.17 9.91
N ASN A 816 16.32 -21.08 10.09
CA ASN A 816 17.17 -19.99 9.65
C ASN A 816 18.28 -20.54 8.72
N LEU A 817 18.20 -20.21 7.43
CA LEU A 817 19.17 -20.70 6.45
C LEU A 817 20.53 -20.01 6.54
N ASP A 818 20.57 -18.74 6.97
CA ASP A 818 21.83 -18.01 7.20
C ASP A 818 22.67 -18.66 8.33
N LEU A 819 22.09 -19.51 9.18
CA LEU A 819 22.79 -20.33 10.17
C LEU A 819 22.99 -21.80 9.73
N LEU A 820 21.94 -22.41 9.17
CA LEU A 820 21.93 -23.83 8.79
C LEU A 820 22.89 -24.12 7.62
N ILE A 821 22.84 -23.33 6.55
CA ILE A 821 23.60 -23.63 5.33
C ILE A 821 25.12 -23.45 5.57
N PRO A 822 25.62 -22.35 6.16
CA PRO A 822 27.06 -22.23 6.46
C PRO A 822 27.57 -23.30 7.43
N SER A 823 26.72 -23.83 8.31
CA SER A 823 27.11 -24.92 9.23
C SER A 823 27.20 -26.27 8.52
N LEU A 824 26.21 -26.59 7.68
CA LEU A 824 26.25 -27.77 6.81
C LEU A 824 27.44 -27.74 5.84
N LEU A 825 27.79 -26.58 5.28
CA LEU A 825 28.94 -26.44 4.38
C LEU A 825 30.29 -26.57 5.13
N ARG A 826 30.37 -26.11 6.38
CA ARG A 826 31.56 -26.21 7.23
C ARG A 826 31.84 -27.64 7.72
N GLU A 827 30.79 -28.36 8.11
CA GLU A 827 30.90 -29.71 8.71
C GLU A 827 30.71 -30.84 7.68
N GLY A 828 30.16 -30.51 6.51
CA GLY A 828 29.98 -31.43 5.39
C GLY A 828 29.16 -32.66 5.78
N ALA A 829 29.65 -33.84 5.38
CA ALA A 829 29.02 -35.12 5.70
C ALA A 829 29.10 -35.54 7.20
N ALA A 830 29.71 -34.72 8.07
CA ALA A 830 29.74 -34.92 9.52
C ALA A 830 28.78 -33.99 10.28
N PHE A 831 28.02 -33.13 9.59
CA PHE A 831 27.02 -32.25 10.19
C PHE A 831 25.91 -33.05 10.90
N SER A 832 25.52 -32.58 12.09
CA SER A 832 24.36 -33.08 12.84
C SER A 832 23.45 -31.94 13.26
N ALA A 833 22.15 -32.21 13.39
CA ALA A 833 21.18 -31.30 13.99
C ALA A 833 21.53 -30.90 15.44
N SER A 834 22.37 -31.68 16.12
CA SER A 834 22.88 -31.38 17.46
C SER A 834 23.92 -30.24 17.50
N SER A 835 24.48 -29.84 16.34
CA SER A 835 25.39 -28.68 16.23
C SER A 835 24.69 -27.32 16.41
N LEU A 836 23.35 -27.29 16.36
CA LEU A 836 22.54 -26.08 16.33
C LEU A 836 21.60 -26.03 17.54
N GLU A 837 21.93 -25.17 18.51
CA GLU A 837 21.18 -25.05 19.77
C GLU A 837 19.80 -24.41 19.60
N MET A 838 18.79 -25.05 20.18
CA MET A 838 17.41 -24.56 20.18
C MET A 838 17.24 -23.38 21.15
N VAL A 839 17.20 -22.16 20.64
CA VAL A 839 17.15 -20.93 21.44
C VAL A 839 15.83 -20.15 21.27
N PRO A 840 15.29 -19.56 22.36
CA PRO A 840 14.22 -18.57 22.27
C PRO A 840 14.56 -17.42 21.30
N GLY A 841 13.55 -16.93 20.59
CA GLY A 841 13.68 -15.87 19.58
C GLY A 841 13.82 -16.38 18.14
N THR A 842 14.13 -17.67 17.92
CA THR A 842 13.92 -18.33 16.62
C THR A 842 12.70 -19.25 16.70
N PRO A 843 11.62 -19.01 15.94
CA PRO A 843 10.42 -19.85 16.00
C PRO A 843 10.62 -21.24 15.40
N ILE A 844 9.89 -22.20 15.96
CA ILE A 844 9.85 -23.61 15.56
C ILE A 844 8.64 -23.83 14.63
N PRO A 845 8.78 -24.52 13.48
CA PRO A 845 7.65 -24.80 12.59
C PRO A 845 6.53 -25.58 13.30
N PRO A 846 5.29 -25.04 13.39
CA PRO A 846 4.27 -25.60 14.27
C PRO A 846 3.84 -27.03 13.90
N MET A 847 3.67 -27.89 14.90
CA MET A 847 3.09 -29.23 14.74
C MET A 847 1.65 -29.13 14.23
N LEU A 848 1.26 -30.02 13.30
CA LEU A 848 -0.01 -29.95 12.56
C LEU A 848 -0.86 -31.21 12.78
N ALA A 849 -2.17 -31.02 12.96
CA ALA A 849 -3.11 -32.13 13.12
C ALA A 849 -3.67 -32.67 11.79
N ARG A 850 -3.97 -33.97 11.75
CA ARG A 850 -4.73 -34.64 10.68
C ARG A 850 -6.24 -34.42 10.88
N ILE A 851 -7.00 -34.34 9.78
CA ILE A 851 -8.48 -34.29 9.79
C ILE A 851 -9.04 -35.68 10.12
N THR A 852 -10.09 -35.72 10.93
CA THR A 852 -10.86 -36.94 11.23
C THR A 852 -12.36 -36.63 11.21
N ASN A 853 -13.14 -37.50 10.58
CA ASN A 853 -14.56 -37.32 10.29
C ASN A 853 -15.44 -37.80 11.47
N GLY A 854 -15.07 -37.39 12.69
CA GLY A 854 -15.78 -37.74 13.92
C GLY A 854 -14.96 -38.50 14.97
N LEU A 855 -15.60 -38.70 16.13
CA LEU A 855 -14.96 -39.22 17.35
C LEU A 855 -14.70 -40.73 17.28
N THR A 856 -15.61 -41.53 16.70
CA THR A 856 -15.47 -42.98 16.55
C THR A 856 -14.25 -43.36 15.70
N GLN A 857 -14.00 -42.62 14.61
CA GLN A 857 -12.80 -42.78 13.80
C GLN A 857 -11.54 -42.42 14.60
N SER A 858 -11.61 -41.37 15.43
CA SER A 858 -10.49 -40.92 16.26
C SER A 858 -10.15 -41.93 17.37
N LEU A 859 -11.15 -42.51 18.03
CA LEU A 859 -10.98 -43.62 18.98
C LEU A 859 -10.34 -44.85 18.31
N LYS A 860 -10.78 -45.21 17.10
CA LYS A 860 -10.18 -46.33 16.35
C LYS A 860 -8.70 -46.10 16.03
N LEU A 861 -8.29 -44.84 15.82
CA LEU A 861 -6.89 -44.46 15.59
C LEU A 861 -6.04 -44.43 16.87
N PHE A 862 -6.66 -44.13 18.01
CA PHE A 862 -6.01 -44.09 19.33
C PHE A 862 -6.29 -45.32 20.21
N HIS A 863 -6.77 -46.40 19.61
CA HIS A 863 -7.09 -47.63 20.34
C HIS A 863 -5.88 -48.13 21.17
N GLY A 864 -6.10 -48.38 22.46
CA GLY A 864 -5.06 -48.84 23.39
C GLY A 864 -3.96 -47.81 23.71
N ARG A 865 -4.14 -46.52 23.38
CA ARG A 865 -3.18 -45.45 23.66
C ARG A 865 -3.85 -44.32 24.43
N ALA A 866 -3.26 -43.89 25.54
CA ALA A 866 -3.76 -42.75 26.31
C ALA A 866 -3.69 -41.45 25.49
N PHE A 867 -4.75 -40.66 25.53
CA PHE A 867 -4.87 -39.40 24.79
C PHE A 867 -5.68 -38.35 25.56
N THR A 868 -5.61 -37.11 25.06
CA THR A 868 -6.33 -35.97 25.59
C THR A 868 -7.13 -35.31 24.48
N CYS A 869 -8.40 -35.01 24.77
CA CYS A 869 -9.22 -34.09 24.00
C CYS A 869 -9.00 -32.67 24.54
N GLU A 870 -8.74 -31.70 23.68
CA GLU A 870 -8.67 -30.28 24.02
C GLU A 870 -9.68 -29.48 23.21
N TYR A 871 -10.20 -28.38 23.75
CA TYR A 871 -10.99 -27.42 22.96
C TYR A 871 -10.18 -26.91 21.77
N LYS A 872 -10.76 -26.96 20.56
CA LYS A 872 -10.18 -26.30 19.39
C LYS A 872 -10.71 -24.88 19.24
N TYR A 873 -10.12 -23.97 20.00
CA TYR A 873 -10.37 -22.53 19.93
C TYR A 873 -10.31 -21.98 18.49
N ASP A 874 -11.12 -20.95 18.22
CA ASP A 874 -11.10 -20.11 17.01
C ASP A 874 -10.31 -18.83 17.32
N GLY A 875 -9.11 -18.68 16.75
CA GLY A 875 -8.19 -17.64 17.20
C GLY A 875 -6.93 -17.53 16.34
N GLN A 876 -5.89 -16.89 16.89
CA GLN A 876 -4.58 -16.78 16.27
C GLN A 876 -3.54 -17.55 17.07
N ARG A 877 -3.15 -18.72 16.58
CA ARG A 877 -2.01 -19.49 17.12
C ARG A 877 -0.75 -18.64 17.21
N ALA A 878 -0.23 -18.56 18.42
CA ALA A 878 0.89 -17.75 18.84
C ALA A 878 1.91 -18.64 19.55
N GLN A 879 3.13 -18.68 19.01
CA GLN A 879 4.26 -19.31 19.66
C GLN A 879 4.99 -18.26 20.48
N ILE A 880 5.00 -18.43 21.80
CA ILE A 880 5.44 -17.40 22.76
C ILE A 880 6.82 -17.79 23.27
N HIS A 881 7.83 -17.01 22.90
CA HIS A 881 9.21 -17.18 23.29
C HIS A 881 9.53 -16.20 24.42
N ARG A 882 10.16 -16.69 25.48
CA ARG A 882 10.77 -15.87 26.53
C ARG A 882 12.24 -16.22 26.64
N SER A 883 13.09 -15.20 26.53
CA SER A 883 14.55 -15.32 26.56
C SER A 883 15.10 -15.07 27.98
N ASN A 884 16.35 -15.47 28.23
CA ASN A 884 17.03 -15.32 29.52
C ASN A 884 17.20 -13.86 29.99
N ASP A 885 17.03 -12.88 29.09
CA ASP A 885 17.07 -11.44 29.38
C ASP A 885 15.69 -10.85 29.75
N GLY A 886 14.63 -11.68 29.78
CA GLY A 886 13.25 -11.24 30.00
C GLY A 886 12.59 -10.59 28.77
N SER A 887 13.22 -10.63 27.59
CA SER A 887 12.55 -10.31 26.34
C SER A 887 11.51 -11.39 26.00
N VAL A 888 10.39 -10.95 25.40
CA VAL A 888 9.28 -11.80 24.99
C VAL A 888 9.01 -11.53 23.52
N GLN A 889 8.94 -12.58 22.71
CA GLN A 889 8.65 -12.50 21.28
C GLN A 889 7.52 -13.46 20.92
N ILE A 890 6.62 -13.01 20.05
CA ILE A 890 5.37 -13.71 19.73
C ILE A 890 5.34 -13.97 18.23
N PHE A 891 5.46 -15.25 17.82
CA PHE A 891 5.45 -15.64 16.42
C PHE A 891 4.12 -16.27 16.03
N SER A 892 3.61 -15.86 14.87
CA SER A 892 2.40 -16.45 14.29
C SER A 892 2.63 -17.87 13.80
N ARG A 893 1.54 -18.58 13.48
CA ARG A 893 1.57 -19.88 12.77
C ARG A 893 2.41 -19.92 11.48
N GLN A 894 2.69 -18.78 10.85
CA GLN A 894 3.54 -18.67 9.66
C GLN A 894 5.01 -18.36 10.00
N MET A 895 5.41 -18.47 11.27
CA MET A 895 6.73 -18.10 11.82
C MET A 895 7.10 -16.61 11.68
N LYS A 896 6.23 -15.79 11.09
CA LYS A 896 6.32 -14.33 11.12
C LYS A 896 6.15 -13.81 12.55
N GLU A 897 7.04 -12.91 12.94
CA GLU A 897 7.03 -12.20 14.22
C GLU A 897 5.80 -11.27 14.30
N SER A 898 5.22 -11.09 15.49
CA SER A 898 3.92 -10.42 15.68
C SER A 898 3.74 -9.75 17.05
N THR A 899 4.83 -9.51 17.77
CA THR A 899 4.84 -9.00 19.15
C THR A 899 4.20 -7.61 19.27
N SER A 900 4.39 -6.76 18.26
CA SER A 900 3.80 -5.41 18.18
C SER A 900 2.26 -5.38 18.14
N ARG A 901 1.61 -6.51 17.80
CA ARG A 901 0.15 -6.71 17.83
C ARG A 901 -0.40 -7.07 19.22
N PHE A 902 0.45 -7.59 20.10
CA PHE A 902 0.04 -8.15 21.40
C PHE A 902 0.90 -7.63 22.57
N PRO A 903 1.05 -6.31 22.76
CA PRO A 903 1.83 -5.73 23.86
C PRO A 903 1.24 -6.04 25.24
N ASP A 904 -0.07 -6.29 25.29
CA ASP A 904 -0.79 -6.78 26.47
C ASP A 904 -0.43 -8.23 26.80
N LEU A 905 -0.25 -9.11 25.80
CA LEU A 905 0.28 -10.47 26.00
C LEU A 905 1.72 -10.42 26.52
N VAL A 906 2.56 -9.55 25.97
CA VAL A 906 3.94 -9.33 26.46
C VAL A 906 3.96 -8.96 27.94
N ASN A 907 3.08 -8.05 28.37
CA ASN A 907 2.99 -7.67 29.79
C ASN A 907 2.47 -8.81 30.65
N MET A 908 1.42 -9.52 30.21
CA MET A 908 0.87 -10.69 30.90
C MET A 908 1.92 -11.78 31.14
N ILE A 909 2.75 -12.08 30.13
CA ILE A 909 3.86 -13.05 30.25
C ILE A 909 4.96 -12.55 31.19
N LYS A 910 5.20 -11.23 31.28
CA LYS A 910 6.15 -10.64 32.24
C LYS A 910 5.62 -10.62 33.67
N GLU A 911 4.31 -10.45 33.87
CA GLU A 911 3.64 -10.55 35.17
C GLU A 911 3.63 -11.99 35.72
N LEU A 912 3.43 -13.00 34.85
CA LEU A 912 3.18 -14.38 35.26
C LEU A 912 4.42 -15.18 35.67
N CYS A 913 5.64 -14.83 35.22
CA CYS A 913 6.84 -15.64 35.46
C CYS A 913 8.06 -14.83 35.93
N SER A 914 8.80 -15.43 36.88
CA SER A 914 10.03 -14.90 37.47
C SER A 914 11.07 -14.55 36.41
N ILE A 915 11.85 -13.47 36.65
CA ILE A 915 12.72 -12.83 35.64
C ILE A 915 13.58 -13.84 34.87
N GLU A 916 14.19 -14.79 35.58
CA GLU A 916 15.20 -15.74 35.09
C GLU A 916 14.65 -16.90 34.24
N SER A 917 13.33 -17.09 34.13
CA SER A 917 12.74 -18.19 33.35
C SER A 917 12.80 -17.93 31.84
N SER A 918 13.19 -18.94 31.05
CA SER A 918 13.10 -18.94 29.59
C SER A 918 12.35 -20.15 29.05
N PHE A 919 11.54 -19.95 28.01
CA PHE A 919 10.66 -20.98 27.47
C PHE A 919 10.21 -20.70 26.04
N ILE A 920 9.64 -21.71 25.40
CA ILE A 920 8.91 -21.59 24.13
C ILE A 920 7.57 -22.33 24.30
N LEU A 921 6.47 -21.59 24.34
CA LEU A 921 5.09 -22.12 24.42
C LEU A 921 4.43 -22.19 23.04
N ASP A 922 3.43 -23.07 22.91
CA ASP A 922 2.45 -23.09 21.83
C ASP A 922 1.06 -22.81 22.41
N ALA A 923 0.39 -21.77 21.90
CA ALA A 923 -0.87 -21.27 22.44
C ALA A 923 -1.79 -20.75 21.33
N GLU A 924 -3.09 -20.67 21.61
CA GLU A 924 -4.05 -19.94 20.77
C GLU A 924 -4.44 -18.63 21.48
N VAL A 925 -4.25 -17.48 20.81
CA VAL A 925 -4.76 -16.19 21.30
C VAL A 925 -6.17 -16.01 20.77
N VAL A 926 -7.14 -15.78 21.66
CA VAL A 926 -8.57 -15.72 21.35
C VAL A 926 -9.12 -14.38 21.84
N GLY A 927 -10.00 -13.75 21.06
CA GLY A 927 -10.69 -12.53 21.51
C GLY A 927 -11.68 -12.86 22.63
N ILE A 928 -11.84 -11.98 23.61
CA ILE A 928 -12.71 -12.28 24.77
C ILE A 928 -13.45 -11.05 25.30
N ASP A 929 -14.73 -11.22 25.60
CA ASP A 929 -15.54 -10.21 26.28
C ASP A 929 -15.52 -10.47 27.79
N ARG A 930 -14.55 -9.87 28.49
CA ARG A 930 -14.44 -9.95 29.96
C ARG A 930 -15.63 -9.32 30.69
N LYS A 931 -16.40 -8.42 30.05
CA LYS A 931 -17.58 -7.77 30.64
C LYS A 931 -18.80 -8.70 30.60
N LYS A 932 -18.93 -9.51 29.55
CA LYS A 932 -19.96 -10.57 29.42
C LYS A 932 -19.47 -11.92 29.94
N GLY A 933 -18.83 -11.92 31.12
CA GLY A 933 -18.46 -13.16 31.83
C GLY A 933 -17.41 -14.02 31.11
N ASN A 934 -16.38 -13.39 30.52
CA ASN A 934 -15.30 -14.06 29.79
C ASN A 934 -15.80 -14.85 28.54
N LYS A 935 -16.86 -14.39 27.87
CA LYS A 935 -17.34 -15.03 26.64
C LYS A 935 -16.29 -14.90 25.52
N LEU A 936 -15.96 -16.01 24.85
CA LEU A 936 -15.08 -16.02 23.68
C LEU A 936 -15.72 -15.28 22.48
N MET A 937 -14.88 -14.58 21.73
CA MET A 937 -15.20 -13.85 20.50
C MET A 937 -14.60 -14.58 19.29
N SER A 938 -15.18 -14.38 18.12
CA SER A 938 -14.72 -15.00 16.88
C SER A 938 -13.33 -14.54 16.44
N PHE A 939 -12.67 -15.34 15.60
CA PHE A 939 -11.45 -14.91 14.91
C PHE A 939 -11.66 -13.63 14.10
N GLN A 940 -12.85 -13.37 13.55
CA GLN A 940 -13.12 -12.12 12.82
C GLN A 940 -13.02 -10.90 13.74
N GLU A 941 -13.61 -10.97 14.93
CA GLU A 941 -13.52 -9.91 15.95
C GLU A 941 -12.08 -9.73 16.44
N LEU A 942 -11.35 -10.82 16.72
CA LEU A 942 -9.92 -10.77 17.05
C LEU A 942 -9.09 -10.15 15.90
N SER A 943 -9.44 -10.45 14.65
CA SER A 943 -8.74 -9.97 13.45
C SER A 943 -8.80 -8.44 13.32
N SER A 944 -9.86 -7.81 13.88
CA SER A 944 -10.07 -6.37 13.89
C SER A 944 -9.08 -5.58 14.76
N ARG A 945 -8.36 -6.25 15.68
CA ARG A 945 -7.20 -5.62 16.36
C ARG A 945 -6.23 -5.05 15.32
N GLU A 946 -5.75 -3.85 15.61
CA GLU A 946 -4.61 -3.25 14.90
C GLU A 946 -3.42 -4.22 14.86
N ARG A 947 -2.53 -4.06 13.88
CA ARG A 947 -1.37 -4.95 13.69
C ARG A 947 -0.06 -4.39 14.25
N GLY A 948 -0.06 -3.14 14.71
CA GLY A 948 1.15 -2.37 14.98
C GLY A 948 2.00 -2.16 13.73
N SER A 949 3.25 -1.71 13.92
CA SER A 949 4.30 -1.68 12.90
C SER A 949 5.66 -2.01 13.52
N LYS A 950 6.70 -2.22 12.69
CA LYS A 950 8.07 -2.49 13.14
C LYS A 950 8.70 -1.31 13.92
N HIS A 951 8.05 -0.15 13.93
CA HIS A 951 8.49 1.07 14.64
C HIS A 951 7.42 1.64 15.59
N SER A 952 6.29 0.96 15.76
CA SER A 952 5.21 1.39 16.67
C SER A 952 4.39 0.20 17.16
N SER A 953 4.52 -0.11 18.46
CA SER A 953 3.60 -1.01 19.16
C SER A 953 2.28 -0.30 19.44
N ILE A 954 1.18 -1.04 19.43
CA ILE A 954 -0.14 -0.51 19.83
C ILE A 954 -0.06 0.04 21.26
N ALA A 955 -0.54 1.25 21.50
CA ALA A 955 -0.66 1.77 22.86
C ALA A 955 -1.72 0.95 23.62
N ILE A 956 -1.40 0.42 24.80
CA ILE A 956 -2.26 -0.51 25.54
C ILE A 956 -3.67 0.08 25.79
N GLN A 957 -3.73 1.39 26.06
CA GLN A 957 -4.98 2.15 26.25
C GLN A 957 -5.89 2.22 25.00
N ASN A 958 -5.38 1.91 23.80
CA ASN A 958 -6.14 1.90 22.55
C ASN A 958 -6.71 0.51 22.21
N ILE A 959 -6.42 -0.52 23.01
CA ILE A 959 -6.88 -1.90 22.77
C ILE A 959 -8.40 -1.99 23.00
N LYS A 960 -9.15 -2.21 21.91
CA LYS A 960 -10.63 -2.30 21.93
C LYS A 960 -11.17 -3.73 22.16
N VAL A 961 -10.38 -4.74 21.82
CA VAL A 961 -10.74 -6.16 21.91
C VAL A 961 -9.78 -6.82 22.88
N ASP A 962 -10.29 -7.27 24.03
CA ASP A 962 -9.52 -8.03 25.01
C ASP A 962 -9.16 -9.43 24.47
N ILE A 963 -8.15 -10.06 25.06
CA ILE A 963 -7.72 -11.44 24.71
C ILE A 963 -7.60 -12.34 25.94
N CYS A 964 -7.78 -13.65 25.70
CA CYS A 964 -7.25 -14.71 26.53
C CYS A 964 -6.23 -15.54 25.72
N VAL A 965 -5.26 -16.13 26.42
CA VAL A 965 -4.19 -16.98 25.88
C VAL A 965 -4.41 -18.39 26.37
N PHE A 966 -4.79 -19.31 25.47
CA PHE A 966 -5.00 -20.72 25.79
C PHE A 966 -3.75 -21.53 25.42
N VAL A 967 -2.94 -21.86 26.41
CA VAL A 967 -1.67 -22.59 26.22
C VAL A 967 -1.93 -24.09 26.14
N PHE A 968 -1.34 -24.75 25.14
CA PHE A 968 -1.58 -26.17 24.87
C PHE A 968 -0.31 -27.00 24.63
N ASP A 969 0.88 -26.39 24.58
CA ASP A 969 2.15 -27.11 24.58
C ASP A 969 3.35 -26.23 25.03
N ILE A 970 4.48 -26.88 25.32
CA ILE A 970 5.77 -26.24 25.63
C ILE A 970 6.91 -27.04 25.00
N MET A 971 7.74 -26.37 24.21
CA MET A 971 8.80 -26.99 23.41
C MET A 971 10.19 -26.81 24.03
N PHE A 972 10.37 -25.79 24.87
CA PHE A 972 11.63 -25.45 25.52
C PHE A 972 11.36 -24.91 26.93
N CYS A 973 12.24 -25.23 27.89
CA CYS A 973 12.23 -24.67 29.24
C CYS A 973 13.66 -24.59 29.80
N ASN A 974 14.11 -23.41 30.20
CA ASN A 974 15.35 -23.17 30.97
C ASN A 974 16.60 -23.91 30.42
N GLY A 975 16.82 -23.87 29.10
CA GLY A 975 17.92 -24.56 28.42
C GLY A 975 17.58 -25.98 27.91
N GLN A 976 16.51 -26.60 28.40
CA GLN A 976 16.12 -27.96 28.01
C GLN A 976 15.19 -27.95 26.78
N ARG A 977 15.62 -28.62 25.70
CA ARG A 977 14.79 -28.97 24.54
C ARG A 977 13.80 -30.08 24.94
N LEU A 978 12.50 -29.80 24.85
CA LEU A 978 11.42 -30.72 25.26
C LEU A 978 10.74 -31.45 24.08
N LEU A 979 11.12 -31.17 22.83
CA LEU A 979 10.45 -31.73 21.63
C LEU A 979 10.29 -33.26 21.65
N ASN A 980 11.27 -33.99 22.20
CA ASN A 980 11.27 -35.45 22.24
C ASN A 980 10.58 -36.03 23.51
N CYS A 981 10.22 -35.20 24.48
CA CYS A 981 9.48 -35.62 25.67
C CYS A 981 7.99 -35.88 25.33
N PRO A 982 7.32 -36.88 25.93
CA PRO A 982 5.89 -37.09 25.74
C PRO A 982 5.03 -35.90 26.18
N LEU A 983 3.86 -35.70 25.57
CA LEU A 983 2.97 -34.57 25.88
C LEU A 983 2.58 -34.51 27.36
N ARG A 984 2.37 -35.65 28.03
CA ARG A 984 2.10 -35.70 29.48
C ARG A 984 3.24 -35.08 30.31
N GLN A 985 4.49 -35.31 29.90
CA GLN A 985 5.67 -34.70 30.53
C GLN A 985 5.79 -33.21 30.18
N ARG A 986 5.59 -32.81 28.92
CA ARG A 986 5.67 -31.40 28.50
C ARG A 986 4.64 -30.54 29.24
N ARG A 987 3.38 -31.00 29.33
CA ARG A 987 2.31 -30.34 30.11
C ARG A 987 2.68 -30.14 31.57
N LYS A 988 3.42 -31.06 32.20
CA LYS A 988 3.89 -30.89 33.58
C LYS A 988 4.75 -29.63 33.74
N TYR A 989 5.65 -29.34 32.81
CA TYR A 989 6.43 -28.09 32.85
C TYR A 989 5.52 -26.83 32.78
N ILE A 990 4.37 -26.90 32.11
CA ILE A 990 3.43 -25.77 32.06
C ILE A 990 2.76 -25.58 33.44
N HIS A 991 2.29 -26.66 34.07
CA HIS A 991 1.74 -26.61 35.43
C HIS A 991 2.77 -26.21 36.50
N ASP A 992 4.03 -26.64 36.34
CA ASP A 992 5.13 -26.31 37.26
C ASP A 992 5.64 -24.84 37.08
N LEU A 993 5.36 -24.19 35.94
CA LEU A 993 5.80 -22.82 35.62
C LEU A 993 4.73 -21.73 35.75
N PHE A 994 3.46 -22.04 35.46
CA PHE A 994 2.40 -21.03 35.29
C PHE A 994 1.19 -21.29 36.18
N GLN A 995 0.68 -20.22 36.80
CA GLN A 995 -0.63 -20.23 37.45
C GLN A 995 -1.68 -19.65 36.50
N GLU A 996 -2.81 -20.34 36.34
CA GLU A 996 -3.89 -19.90 35.47
C GLU A 996 -4.63 -18.67 36.03
N LYS A 997 -4.98 -17.75 35.13
CA LYS A 997 -5.65 -16.48 35.39
C LYS A 997 -6.84 -16.36 34.42
N PRO A 998 -8.07 -16.73 34.85
CA PRO A 998 -9.25 -16.74 33.99
C PRO A 998 -9.49 -15.42 33.23
N GLY A 999 -9.87 -15.54 31.96
CA GLY A 999 -10.05 -14.45 31.02
C GLY A 999 -8.75 -13.78 30.53
N HIS A 1000 -7.59 -14.34 30.86
CA HIS A 1000 -6.28 -13.78 30.52
C HIS A 1000 -5.29 -14.84 30.02
N PHE A 1001 -4.96 -15.83 30.87
CA PHE A 1001 -3.99 -16.89 30.58
C PHE A 1001 -4.49 -18.19 31.21
N GLU A 1002 -4.83 -19.15 30.37
CA GLU A 1002 -5.47 -20.40 30.76
C GLU A 1002 -4.79 -21.55 30.02
N LEU A 1003 -4.91 -22.77 30.54
CA LEU A 1003 -4.58 -23.96 29.78
C LEU A 1003 -5.74 -24.29 28.83
N ALA A 1004 -5.44 -24.96 27.72
CA ALA A 1004 -6.50 -25.46 26.85
C ALA A 1004 -7.41 -26.42 27.63
N GLN A 1005 -8.70 -26.07 27.71
CA GLN A 1005 -9.73 -26.87 28.38
C GLN A 1005 -9.69 -28.30 27.83
N GLN A 1006 -9.63 -29.27 28.73
CA GLN A 1006 -9.25 -30.65 28.39
C GLN A 1006 -10.13 -31.73 29.03
N LEU A 1007 -10.14 -32.89 28.38
CA LEU A 1007 -10.62 -34.18 28.87
C LEU A 1007 -9.52 -35.22 28.60
N THR A 1008 -9.19 -36.04 29.58
CA THR A 1008 -8.26 -37.17 29.42
C THR A 1008 -9.04 -38.47 29.19
N VAL A 1009 -8.48 -39.35 28.37
CA VAL A 1009 -8.89 -40.73 28.15
C VAL A 1009 -7.65 -41.59 28.30
N GLU A 1010 -7.63 -42.48 29.30
CA GLU A 1010 -6.49 -43.35 29.55
C GLU A 1010 -6.48 -44.58 28.60
N ALA A 1011 -5.37 -45.32 28.56
CA ALA A 1011 -5.12 -46.32 27.51
C ALA A 1011 -6.10 -47.52 27.52
N ASP A 1012 -6.66 -47.83 28.69
CA ASP A 1012 -7.71 -48.83 28.92
C ASP A 1012 -9.12 -48.29 28.59
N GLU A 1013 -9.37 -47.00 28.81
CA GLU A 1013 -10.61 -46.31 28.39
C GLU A 1013 -10.70 -46.16 26.85
N ALA A 1014 -9.56 -46.16 26.16
CA ALA A 1014 -9.40 -45.92 24.73
C ALA A 1014 -9.83 -47.12 23.84
N SER A 1015 -11.11 -47.48 23.89
CA SER A 1015 -11.74 -48.40 22.92
C SER A 1015 -12.96 -47.80 22.23
N VAL A 1016 -13.24 -48.28 21.01
CA VAL A 1016 -14.46 -47.94 20.26
C VAL A 1016 -15.71 -48.57 20.92
N ASP A 1017 -15.54 -49.73 21.55
CA ASP A 1017 -16.62 -50.46 22.23
C ASP A 1017 -16.98 -49.86 23.61
N ASN A 1018 -16.19 -48.91 24.10
CA ASN A 1018 -16.46 -48.19 25.34
C ASN A 1018 -17.39 -47.00 25.09
N SER A 1019 -18.71 -47.26 25.15
CA SER A 1019 -19.75 -46.25 24.99
C SER A 1019 -19.59 -45.07 25.96
N THR A 1020 -19.22 -45.32 27.22
CA THR A 1020 -19.03 -44.26 28.23
C THR A 1020 -17.90 -43.31 27.88
N THR A 1021 -16.79 -43.80 27.31
CA THR A 1021 -15.72 -42.95 26.75
C THR A 1021 -16.23 -42.12 25.57
N LEU A 1022 -16.95 -42.74 24.63
CA LEU A 1022 -17.51 -42.07 23.46
C LEU A 1022 -18.55 -40.99 23.84
N ASP A 1023 -19.37 -41.23 24.87
CA ASP A 1023 -20.37 -40.27 25.37
C ASP A 1023 -19.72 -39.10 26.13
N ARG A 1024 -18.67 -39.36 26.92
CA ARG A 1024 -17.82 -38.30 27.51
C ARG A 1024 -17.22 -37.41 26.42
N MET A 1025 -16.65 -38.01 25.38
CA MET A 1025 -16.06 -37.28 24.25
C MET A 1025 -17.10 -36.50 23.43
N ASN A 1026 -18.28 -37.09 23.17
CA ASN A 1026 -19.39 -36.40 22.51
C ASN A 1026 -19.89 -35.20 23.31
N THR A 1027 -20.03 -35.36 24.62
CA THR A 1027 -20.43 -34.27 25.53
C THR A 1027 -19.40 -33.15 25.53
N PHE A 1028 -18.11 -33.49 25.63
CA PHE A 1028 -17.00 -32.54 25.56
C PHE A 1028 -16.94 -31.79 24.22
N PHE A 1029 -17.15 -32.48 23.10
CA PHE A 1029 -17.25 -31.87 21.77
C PHE A 1029 -18.44 -30.91 21.65
N LYS A 1030 -19.62 -31.28 22.17
CA LYS A 1030 -20.80 -30.41 22.21
C LYS A 1030 -20.55 -29.14 23.04
N MET A 1031 -19.93 -29.28 24.22
CA MET A 1031 -19.57 -28.15 25.08
C MET A 1031 -18.54 -27.22 24.40
N ALA A 1032 -17.57 -27.75 23.66
CA ALA A 1032 -16.63 -26.94 22.88
C ALA A 1032 -17.35 -26.09 21.81
N CYS A 1033 -18.23 -26.71 21.01
CA CYS A 1033 -19.03 -26.00 20.00
C CYS A 1033 -19.97 -24.95 20.63
N GLN A 1034 -20.58 -25.25 21.78
CA GLN A 1034 -21.39 -24.29 22.55
C GLN A 1034 -20.56 -23.13 23.13
N SER A 1035 -19.28 -23.38 23.44
CA SER A 1035 -18.29 -22.40 23.90
C SER A 1035 -17.65 -21.59 22.75
N SER A 1036 -18.28 -21.55 21.57
CA SER A 1036 -17.78 -20.85 20.37
C SER A 1036 -16.38 -21.33 19.88
N CYS A 1037 -16.01 -22.58 20.14
CA CYS A 1037 -14.83 -23.22 19.54
C CYS A 1037 -15.21 -23.99 18.25
N GLU A 1038 -14.25 -24.22 17.35
CA GLU A 1038 -14.47 -24.96 16.09
C GLU A 1038 -14.82 -26.46 16.27
N GLY A 1039 -14.59 -27.00 17.46
CA GLY A 1039 -14.63 -28.42 17.78
C GLY A 1039 -13.54 -28.79 18.79
N ILE A 1040 -12.89 -29.95 18.61
CA ILE A 1040 -11.82 -30.43 19.49
C ILE A 1040 -10.56 -30.90 18.75
N MET A 1041 -9.43 -30.76 19.41
CA MET A 1041 -8.17 -31.44 19.08
C MET A 1041 -8.09 -32.73 19.90
N LEU A 1042 -7.48 -33.79 19.35
CA LEU A 1042 -7.14 -34.98 20.11
C LEU A 1042 -5.64 -35.23 19.97
N LYS A 1043 -4.92 -35.43 21.09
CA LYS A 1043 -3.46 -35.63 21.12
C LYS A 1043 -3.08 -36.86 21.92
N THR A 1044 -2.17 -37.72 21.46
CA THR A 1044 -1.63 -38.79 22.33
C THR A 1044 -0.81 -38.20 23.48
N LEU A 1045 -0.86 -38.85 24.64
CA LEU A 1045 -0.20 -38.35 25.86
C LEU A 1045 1.20 -38.92 26.06
N ASP A 1046 1.37 -40.22 25.81
CA ASP A 1046 2.58 -40.97 26.17
C ASP A 1046 3.25 -41.65 24.96
N VAL A 1047 2.48 -42.46 24.20
CA VAL A 1047 2.96 -43.16 22.99
C VAL A 1047 2.89 -42.24 21.77
N ASP A 1048 3.97 -42.20 20.98
CA ASP A 1048 4.15 -41.33 19.79
C ASP A 1048 3.91 -39.83 20.05
N ALA A 1049 3.98 -39.41 21.32
CA ALA A 1049 3.45 -38.14 21.82
C ALA A 1049 4.43 -36.94 21.72
N GLY A 1050 5.57 -37.09 21.05
CA GLY A 1050 6.58 -36.04 20.87
C GLY A 1050 6.09 -34.88 19.97
N TYR A 1051 6.66 -33.68 20.16
CA TYR A 1051 6.31 -32.51 19.35
C TYR A 1051 6.96 -32.59 17.96
N SER A 1052 6.17 -32.98 16.97
CA SER A 1052 6.61 -33.20 15.59
C SER A 1052 6.46 -31.93 14.73
N ALA A 1053 7.43 -31.03 14.83
CA ALA A 1053 7.52 -29.80 14.03
C ALA A 1053 7.37 -30.05 12.52
N SER A 1054 6.72 -29.13 11.80
CA SER A 1054 6.29 -29.22 10.38
C SER A 1054 5.38 -30.39 9.97
N LYS A 1055 5.27 -31.46 10.76
CA LYS A 1055 4.65 -32.73 10.35
C LYS A 1055 3.14 -32.71 10.62
N ARG A 1056 2.35 -33.23 9.68
CA ARG A 1056 1.01 -33.79 9.95
C ARG A 1056 1.21 -35.25 10.31
N CYS A 1057 0.88 -35.61 11.54
CA CYS A 1057 1.15 -36.93 12.11
C CYS A 1057 -0.09 -37.44 12.84
N ASP A 1058 -0.17 -38.77 13.00
CA ASP A 1058 -1.35 -39.43 13.55
C ASP A 1058 -1.57 -39.11 15.03
N SER A 1059 -0.53 -38.74 15.78
CA SER A 1059 -0.60 -38.40 17.20
C SER A 1059 -1.38 -37.11 17.49
N TRP A 1060 -1.61 -36.23 16.50
CA TRP A 1060 -2.50 -35.06 16.62
C TRP A 1060 -3.63 -35.14 15.59
N LEU A 1061 -4.87 -35.26 16.05
CA LEU A 1061 -6.10 -35.29 15.26
C LEU A 1061 -6.95 -34.03 15.54
N LYS A 1062 -7.86 -33.69 14.64
CA LYS A 1062 -8.86 -32.64 14.86
C LYS A 1062 -10.24 -33.07 14.35
N VAL A 1063 -11.25 -32.92 15.21
CA VAL A 1063 -12.66 -33.14 14.89
C VAL A 1063 -13.35 -31.78 14.98
N LYS A 1064 -13.88 -31.32 13.85
CA LYS A 1064 -14.65 -30.08 13.75
C LYS A 1064 -16.14 -30.38 13.62
N ARG A 1065 -16.98 -29.39 13.94
CA ARG A 1065 -18.40 -29.38 13.52
C ARG A 1065 -18.54 -29.63 12.02
N ASP A 1066 -17.79 -28.91 11.18
CA ASP A 1066 -17.80 -28.98 9.71
C ASP A 1066 -17.43 -30.36 9.13
N TYR A 1067 -16.85 -31.27 9.91
CA TYR A 1067 -16.39 -32.60 9.47
C TYR A 1067 -17.25 -33.74 10.01
N VAL A 1068 -18.31 -33.45 10.75
CA VAL A 1068 -19.29 -34.43 11.22
C VAL A 1068 -20.55 -34.29 10.36
N GLU A 1069 -20.91 -35.39 9.71
CA GLU A 1069 -22.08 -35.49 8.84
C GLU A 1069 -23.35 -35.09 9.60
N GLY A 1070 -24.18 -34.24 8.97
CA GLY A 1070 -25.38 -33.67 9.60
C GLY A 1070 -25.16 -32.55 10.63
N LEU A 1071 -23.91 -32.15 10.94
CA LEU A 1071 -23.63 -31.02 11.84
C LEU A 1071 -23.01 -29.78 11.18
N GLY A 1072 -22.38 -29.93 10.02
CA GLY A 1072 -21.87 -28.80 9.23
C GLY A 1072 -22.97 -28.06 8.48
N ASP A 1073 -22.85 -26.74 8.36
CA ASP A 1073 -23.79 -25.91 7.60
C ASP A 1073 -23.54 -26.09 6.09
N SER A 1074 -24.58 -26.38 5.31
CA SER A 1074 -24.52 -26.56 3.85
C SER A 1074 -25.47 -25.59 3.16
N LEU A 1075 -25.09 -25.10 1.97
CA LEU A 1075 -25.83 -24.09 1.20
C LEU A 1075 -25.83 -24.45 -0.27
N ASP A 1076 -27.02 -24.55 -0.87
CA ASP A 1076 -27.19 -24.62 -2.31
C ASP A 1076 -27.09 -23.21 -2.90
N LEU A 1077 -26.16 -23.00 -3.83
CA LEU A 1077 -25.83 -21.68 -4.39
C LEU A 1077 -25.69 -21.75 -5.91
N VAL A 1078 -26.16 -20.71 -6.60
CA VAL A 1078 -26.13 -20.61 -8.06
C VAL A 1078 -24.79 -19.97 -8.52
N PRO A 1079 -24.07 -20.56 -9.49
CA PRO A 1079 -22.90 -19.93 -10.09
C PRO A 1079 -23.34 -18.80 -11.04
N ILE A 1080 -22.92 -17.57 -10.75
CA ILE A 1080 -23.29 -16.35 -11.52
C ILE A 1080 -22.11 -15.72 -12.27
N GLY A 1081 -20.94 -16.36 -12.26
CA GLY A 1081 -19.75 -15.91 -12.99
C GLY A 1081 -18.48 -16.67 -12.60
N ALA A 1082 -17.36 -16.37 -13.25
CA ALA A 1082 -16.07 -16.97 -12.94
C ALA A 1082 -14.89 -16.07 -13.33
N TRP A 1083 -13.70 -16.44 -12.87
CA TRP A 1083 -12.42 -15.85 -13.28
C TRP A 1083 -11.58 -16.88 -14.05
N TYR A 1084 -10.75 -16.40 -14.98
CA TYR A 1084 -9.70 -17.22 -15.59
C TYR A 1084 -8.77 -17.78 -14.51
N GLY A 1085 -8.60 -19.10 -14.50
CA GLY A 1085 -7.75 -19.81 -13.56
C GLY A 1085 -6.28 -19.53 -13.78
N ASN A 1086 -5.48 -19.80 -12.74
CA ASN A 1086 -4.09 -19.38 -12.64
C ASN A 1086 -3.19 -20.57 -12.28
N GLY A 1087 -1.98 -20.63 -12.85
CA GLY A 1087 -1.02 -21.71 -12.60
C GLY A 1087 -1.59 -23.08 -13.01
N ARG A 1088 -1.78 -24.01 -12.07
CA ARG A 1088 -2.32 -25.36 -12.35
C ARG A 1088 -3.74 -25.39 -12.93
N LYS A 1089 -4.42 -24.24 -12.99
CA LYS A 1089 -5.76 -24.06 -13.57
C LYS A 1089 -5.78 -23.04 -14.72
N ALA A 1090 -4.63 -22.68 -15.30
CA ALA A 1090 -4.62 -21.92 -16.54
C ALA A 1090 -5.41 -22.68 -17.63
N GLY A 1091 -6.25 -21.98 -18.39
CA GLY A 1091 -7.18 -22.59 -19.34
C GLY A 1091 -8.50 -23.13 -18.74
N TRP A 1092 -8.70 -23.06 -17.42
CA TRP A 1092 -9.96 -23.44 -16.75
C TRP A 1092 -10.57 -22.25 -15.99
N PHE A 1093 -11.87 -22.29 -15.70
CA PHE A 1093 -12.52 -21.28 -14.86
C PHE A 1093 -12.30 -21.56 -13.36
N SER A 1094 -11.61 -20.66 -12.65
CA SER A 1094 -11.48 -20.73 -11.18
C SER A 1094 -10.95 -19.43 -10.54
N PRO A 1095 -11.57 -18.90 -9.48
CA PRO A 1095 -12.80 -19.38 -8.83
C PRO A 1095 -14.08 -19.13 -9.64
N PHE A 1096 -15.17 -19.76 -9.21
CA PHE A 1096 -16.54 -19.37 -9.55
C PHE A 1096 -17.08 -18.36 -8.53
N LEU A 1097 -17.96 -17.46 -8.95
CA LEU A 1097 -18.75 -16.56 -8.11
C LEU A 1097 -20.10 -17.22 -7.84
N MET A 1098 -20.44 -17.42 -6.57
CA MET A 1098 -21.68 -18.09 -6.15
C MET A 1098 -22.64 -17.09 -5.50
N ALA A 1099 -23.94 -17.25 -5.74
CA ALA A 1099 -25.01 -16.40 -5.22
C ALA A 1099 -26.13 -17.23 -4.57
N CYS A 1100 -26.84 -16.61 -3.63
CA CYS A 1100 -28.13 -17.07 -3.14
C CYS A 1100 -29.26 -16.30 -3.85
N TYR A 1101 -30.43 -16.92 -3.98
CA TYR A 1101 -31.63 -16.25 -4.46
C TYR A 1101 -32.30 -15.46 -3.33
N ASN A 1102 -32.65 -14.20 -3.57
CA ASN A 1102 -33.47 -13.39 -2.68
C ASN A 1102 -34.90 -13.30 -3.25
N PRO A 1103 -35.91 -13.92 -2.62
CA PRO A 1103 -37.29 -13.92 -3.11
C PRO A 1103 -38.04 -12.60 -2.92
N GLU A 1104 -37.51 -11.64 -2.17
CA GLU A 1104 -38.16 -10.31 -1.98
C GLU A 1104 -37.95 -9.39 -3.19
N TYR A 1105 -36.81 -9.51 -3.87
CA TYR A 1105 -36.44 -8.70 -5.05
C TYR A 1105 -36.26 -9.53 -6.33
N GLU A 1106 -36.47 -10.85 -6.26
CA GLU A 1106 -36.23 -11.84 -7.33
C GLU A 1106 -34.78 -11.86 -7.88
N GLU A 1107 -33.81 -11.42 -7.08
CA GLU A 1107 -32.40 -11.25 -7.47
C GLU A 1107 -31.45 -12.32 -6.93
N PHE A 1108 -30.33 -12.55 -7.66
CA PHE A 1108 -29.22 -13.38 -7.20
C PHE A 1108 -28.13 -12.54 -6.51
N GLN A 1109 -28.05 -12.64 -5.18
CA GLN A 1109 -27.10 -11.87 -4.36
C GLN A 1109 -25.80 -12.67 -4.14
N SER A 1110 -24.65 -12.10 -4.49
CA SER A 1110 -23.36 -12.81 -4.45
C SER A 1110 -22.87 -13.07 -3.02
N VAL A 1111 -22.62 -14.34 -2.68
CA VAL A 1111 -22.22 -14.78 -1.33
C VAL A 1111 -20.72 -15.04 -1.22
N CYS A 1112 -20.15 -15.83 -2.14
CA CYS A 1112 -18.78 -16.33 -1.98
C CYS A 1112 -18.07 -16.64 -3.32
N ARG A 1113 -16.78 -16.98 -3.23
CA ARG A 1113 -15.98 -17.47 -4.36
C ARG A 1113 -15.48 -18.88 -4.10
N VAL A 1114 -15.81 -19.85 -4.96
CA VAL A 1114 -15.42 -21.26 -4.77
C VAL A 1114 -14.23 -21.62 -5.65
N MET A 1115 -13.14 -22.08 -5.02
CA MET A 1115 -11.86 -22.39 -5.66
C MET A 1115 -11.37 -23.83 -5.44
N SER A 1116 -12.12 -24.65 -4.72
CA SER A 1116 -11.72 -25.99 -4.26
C SER A 1116 -12.93 -26.80 -3.83
N GLY A 1117 -12.84 -28.13 -3.93
CA GLY A 1117 -13.93 -29.08 -3.65
C GLY A 1117 -14.20 -29.98 -4.86
N PHE A 1118 -14.04 -29.42 -6.06
CA PHE A 1118 -14.21 -30.12 -7.33
C PHE A 1118 -12.96 -30.93 -7.72
N SER A 1119 -13.17 -31.98 -8.53
CA SER A 1119 -12.14 -32.75 -9.21
C SER A 1119 -11.47 -31.94 -10.33
N ASP A 1120 -10.33 -32.42 -10.84
CA ASP A 1120 -9.73 -31.84 -12.05
C ASP A 1120 -10.52 -32.24 -13.32
N GLU A 1121 -11.45 -33.21 -13.22
CA GLU A 1121 -12.40 -33.60 -14.28
C GLU A 1121 -13.51 -32.55 -14.45
N PHE A 1122 -14.14 -32.12 -13.35
CA PHE A 1122 -15.13 -31.05 -13.35
C PHE A 1122 -14.61 -29.75 -13.99
N TYR A 1123 -13.32 -29.41 -13.74
CA TYR A 1123 -12.67 -28.26 -14.36
C TYR A 1123 -12.37 -28.41 -15.87
N LYS A 1124 -12.63 -29.57 -16.48
CA LYS A 1124 -12.56 -29.80 -17.94
C LYS A 1124 -13.94 -29.86 -18.59
N GLU A 1125 -14.99 -30.05 -17.79
CA GLU A 1125 -16.40 -30.08 -18.21
C GLU A 1125 -17.04 -28.68 -18.23
N VAL A 1126 -16.41 -27.70 -17.53
CA VAL A 1126 -16.87 -26.31 -17.33
C VAL A 1126 -15.83 -25.29 -17.77
#